data_AF-A0A939XZZ1-F1
#
_entry.id   AF-A0A939XZZ1-F1
#
_cell.length_a   1.000
_cell.length_b   1.000
_cell.length_c   1.000
_cell.angle_alpha   90.00
_cell.angle_beta   90.00
_cell.angle_gamma   90.00
#
_symmetry.space_group_name_H-M   'P 1'
#
loop_
_entity.id
_entity.type
_entity.pdbx_description
1 polymer ?
#
loop_
_entity_poly.entity_id
_entity_poly.type
_entity_poly.pdbx_seq_one_letter_code
_entity_poly.pdbx_strand_id
1 'polypeptide(L)'
;VTFNLETGEYSLVLAASTPTTMTLQPADVVLVPELPEQVKVLSLNNSLIYYNDQDAVFNGIAAAMGKDANWTKHTLLGKSLKTHWDEGDGVAEDGNPGAKMLVRSEAWSHIILQEQSSLPRTDIETFRANVKRWVDYIRDYCPNPNAIIIVPVNWAYSGDWENYTAFNSTFVKNYQDVALDLGVTLCPVGVAYQDVFDLEGSEGTLTWFLDDRHPTLKATYMAAAMEYGLIFGEDPQTITWAPDGLSADDAADMRGYASRALNGFTNYVDHTAGQVHYKVTVRDQFGMEVEAPEPVVMTLSDGGDIDADMVFTSNGTNGEYTVTATTGAFTQNATVKVATALTEVVTYPAIELNETTLSANEVFDVMGDEATATLPEAWRIDRILTGTRTVGRYDQADDHTMYSGGVSLASNAKNGTWNFGDNAGDDRALGGISTGVADGTRCVNVYAHLLNTGTKDIENVNVTYNVEKYRKGNNSAGFAVQLYYSIDGRNWTSAGNDFYTYFAPDSETAGYEIVPGETVPVSAVLPAKISRGCDMYLAWNISVASGDAAQGAMALGIDDFSITGELPTIPASQHYIFVNDLTGWDALGLYAWGDSELFGAWPGEASVGDSIVNDTNYKVFLLDTNGGSYHLIFNNWNNGLQLPDYDIVADRDYYFTITSSEVTEVIATVVENMADAQARFDISGNEVSYPGTITVYNIHGQVVATGNGSASLTHLDRGIYIVRGQGNHGVSTVKIAKGR
;
A
#
# COMPACT_ATOMS: atom_id res chain seq x y z
N VAL A 1 -40.93 -30.47 -8.20
CA VAL A 1 -40.77 -31.95 -8.24
C VAL A 1 -41.24 -32.52 -6.91
N THR A 2 -42.04 -33.58 -6.92
CA THR A 2 -42.39 -34.31 -5.70
C THR A 2 -41.84 -35.73 -5.82
N PHE A 3 -41.08 -36.18 -4.82
CA PHE A 3 -40.48 -37.51 -4.79
C PHE A 3 -41.20 -38.37 -3.76
N ASN A 4 -41.73 -39.52 -4.18
CA ASN A 4 -42.36 -40.49 -3.28
C ASN A 4 -41.30 -41.45 -2.74
N LEU A 5 -41.02 -41.34 -1.44
CA LEU A 5 -40.00 -42.15 -0.75
C LEU A 5 -40.35 -43.64 -0.66
N GLU A 6 -41.63 -44.03 -0.77
CA GLU A 6 -42.07 -45.43 -0.68
C GLU A 6 -42.03 -46.15 -2.03
N THR A 7 -42.32 -45.45 -3.14
CA THR A 7 -42.38 -46.05 -4.48
C THR A 7 -41.16 -45.76 -5.34
N GLY A 8 -40.34 -44.76 -4.96
CA GLY A 8 -39.22 -44.27 -5.77
C GLY A 8 -39.65 -43.46 -7.00
N GLU A 9 -40.94 -43.13 -7.13
CA GLU A 9 -41.47 -42.37 -8.26
C GLU A 9 -41.29 -40.87 -8.05
N TYR A 10 -41.00 -40.17 -9.15
CA TYR A 10 -40.99 -38.71 -9.23
C TYR A 10 -42.21 -38.23 -10.02
N SER A 11 -42.88 -37.20 -9.51
CA SER A 11 -43.84 -36.42 -10.27
C SER A 11 -43.27 -35.03 -10.60
N LEU A 12 -43.36 -34.68 -11.87
CA LEU A 12 -43.00 -33.36 -12.39
C LEU A 12 -44.28 -32.58 -12.63
N VAL A 13 -44.45 -31.45 -11.95
CA VAL A 13 -45.53 -30.52 -12.21
C VAL A 13 -44.91 -29.34 -12.96
N LEU A 14 -45.44 -29.06 -14.15
CA LEU A 14 -45.07 -27.87 -14.91
C LEU A 14 -45.53 -26.63 -14.12
N ALA A 15 -44.59 -25.75 -13.77
CA ALA A 15 -44.88 -24.46 -13.16
C ALA A 15 -44.61 -23.36 -14.18
N ALA A 16 -45.45 -22.32 -14.22
CA ALA A 16 -45.20 -21.16 -15.06
C ALA A 16 -43.99 -20.38 -14.52
N SER A 17 -43.02 -20.11 -15.37
CA SER A 17 -41.92 -19.20 -15.08
C SER A 17 -42.45 -17.76 -15.13
N THR A 18 -42.34 -17.03 -14.02
CA THR A 18 -42.78 -15.65 -13.90
C THR A 18 -41.55 -14.78 -13.66
N PRO A 19 -41.22 -13.85 -14.57
CA PRO A 19 -40.14 -12.90 -14.34
C PRO A 19 -40.30 -12.17 -12.99
N THR A 20 -39.23 -12.11 -12.20
CA THR A 20 -39.22 -11.40 -10.91
C THR A 20 -38.12 -10.37 -10.80
N THR A 21 -37.01 -10.57 -11.50
CA THR A 21 -35.85 -9.68 -11.45
C THR A 21 -35.21 -9.52 -12.82
N MET A 22 -34.53 -8.40 -13.02
CA MET A 22 -33.76 -8.07 -14.21
C MET A 22 -32.41 -7.52 -13.76
N THR A 23 -31.33 -7.88 -14.45
CA THR A 23 -30.03 -7.22 -14.34
C THR A 23 -29.64 -6.63 -15.70
N LEU A 24 -28.87 -5.53 -15.66
CA LEU A 24 -28.15 -4.95 -16.78
C LEU A 24 -26.68 -4.88 -16.36
N GLN A 25 -25.80 -5.51 -17.13
CA GLN A 25 -24.38 -5.64 -16.78
C GLN A 25 -23.48 -5.36 -17.99
N PRO A 26 -22.26 -4.85 -17.80
CA PRO A 26 -21.70 -4.44 -16.50
C PRO A 26 -22.42 -3.20 -15.94
N ALA A 27 -22.57 -3.14 -14.62
CA ALA A 27 -23.37 -2.08 -13.97
C ALA A 27 -22.63 -0.73 -13.96
N ASP A 28 -21.31 -0.75 -13.78
CA ASP A 28 -20.46 0.42 -13.79
C ASP A 28 -19.18 0.10 -14.58
N VAL A 29 -18.89 0.91 -15.60
CA VAL A 29 -17.74 0.71 -16.49
C VAL A 29 -16.93 2.00 -16.61
N VAL A 30 -15.61 1.88 -16.56
CA VAL A 30 -14.71 2.93 -17.03
C VAL A 30 -14.20 2.53 -18.40
N LEU A 31 -14.48 3.36 -19.39
CA LEU A 31 -14.05 3.21 -20.78
C LEU A 31 -13.01 4.29 -21.10
N VAL A 32 -11.89 3.87 -21.69
CA VAL A 32 -10.76 4.75 -22.00
C VAL A 32 -10.39 4.57 -23.47
N PRO A 33 -11.02 5.32 -24.39
CA PRO A 33 -10.83 5.14 -25.83
C PRO A 33 -9.47 5.58 -26.36
N GLU A 34 -8.80 6.47 -25.63
CA GLU A 34 -7.52 7.06 -26.03
C GLU A 34 -6.41 6.58 -25.11
N LEU A 35 -5.35 6.03 -25.70
CA LEU A 35 -4.14 5.67 -24.99
C LEU A 35 -3.32 6.92 -24.63
N PRO A 36 -2.66 6.94 -23.47
CA PRO A 36 -1.66 7.97 -23.17
C PRO A 36 -0.43 7.83 -24.08
N GLU A 37 0.37 8.90 -24.20
CA GLU A 37 1.61 8.91 -24.99
C GLU A 37 2.58 7.82 -24.54
N GLN A 38 2.73 7.64 -23.22
CA GLN A 38 3.47 6.55 -22.61
C GLN A 38 2.53 5.57 -21.93
N VAL A 39 2.63 4.29 -22.27
CA VAL A 39 1.90 3.19 -21.65
C VAL A 39 2.70 2.63 -20.48
N LYS A 40 2.26 2.95 -19.25
CA LYS A 40 2.80 2.36 -18.01
C LYS A 40 1.93 1.20 -17.56
N VAL A 41 2.49 -0.02 -17.47
CA VAL A 41 1.77 -1.23 -17.05
C VAL A 41 2.33 -1.70 -15.70
N LEU A 42 1.45 -1.96 -14.74
CA LEU A 42 1.77 -2.72 -13.53
C LEU A 42 1.10 -4.09 -13.61
N SER A 43 1.78 -5.16 -13.22
CA SER A 43 1.11 -6.45 -13.02
C SER A 43 1.30 -7.00 -11.62
N LEU A 44 0.20 -7.41 -10.99
CA LEU A 44 0.20 -8.22 -9.78
C LEU A 44 0.05 -9.68 -10.20
N ASN A 45 1.12 -10.47 -10.09
CA ASN A 45 1.20 -11.76 -10.76
C ASN A 45 1.95 -12.84 -9.97
N ASN A 46 2.04 -14.02 -10.57
CA ASN A 46 2.79 -15.16 -10.08
C ASN A 46 3.66 -15.78 -11.19
N SER A 47 3.94 -17.07 -11.07
CA SER A 47 4.82 -17.79 -11.96
C SER A 47 4.35 -17.86 -13.42
N LEU A 48 3.06 -17.68 -13.73
CA LEU A 48 2.61 -17.74 -15.13
C LEU A 48 3.13 -16.58 -15.99
N ILE A 49 3.34 -15.40 -15.40
CA ILE A 49 3.90 -14.21 -16.07
C ILE A 49 5.42 -14.09 -15.82
N TYR A 50 5.88 -14.51 -14.64
CA TYR A 50 7.29 -14.42 -14.27
C TYR A 50 8.23 -15.23 -15.18
N TYR A 51 7.80 -16.43 -15.61
CA TYR A 51 8.63 -17.31 -16.42
C TYR A 51 8.95 -16.68 -17.78
N ASN A 52 10.23 -16.80 -18.19
CA ASN A 52 10.77 -16.20 -19.41
C ASN A 52 10.63 -14.66 -19.49
N ASP A 53 10.39 -13.99 -18.35
CA ASP A 53 10.27 -12.54 -18.24
C ASP A 53 9.27 -11.94 -19.26
N GLN A 54 8.01 -12.36 -19.19
CA GLN A 54 6.97 -11.91 -20.13
C GLN A 54 6.88 -10.39 -20.26
N ASP A 55 7.08 -9.66 -19.15
CA ASP A 55 7.17 -8.20 -19.11
C ASP A 55 8.28 -7.66 -20.02
N ALA A 56 9.47 -8.29 -19.99
CA ALA A 56 10.59 -7.93 -20.86
C ALA A 56 10.30 -8.29 -22.33
N VAL A 57 9.62 -9.41 -22.60
CA VAL A 57 9.21 -9.78 -23.96
C VAL A 57 8.20 -8.76 -24.52
N PHE A 58 7.21 -8.36 -23.73
CA PHE A 58 6.26 -7.30 -24.10
C PHE A 58 6.98 -5.99 -24.37
N ASN A 59 7.88 -5.56 -23.47
CA ASN A 59 8.64 -4.32 -23.63
C ASN A 59 9.52 -4.36 -24.90
N GLY A 60 10.10 -5.52 -25.23
CA GLY A 60 10.85 -5.75 -26.46
C GLY A 60 9.98 -5.62 -27.72
N ILE A 61 8.77 -6.19 -27.70
CA ILE A 61 7.78 -6.03 -28.78
C ILE A 61 7.42 -4.54 -28.92
N ALA A 62 7.01 -3.89 -27.84
CA ALA A 62 6.58 -2.50 -27.84
C ALA A 62 7.67 -1.56 -28.40
N ALA A 63 8.91 -1.69 -27.91
CA ALA A 63 10.04 -0.89 -28.38
C ALA A 63 10.34 -1.13 -29.86
N ALA A 64 10.33 -2.39 -30.32
CA ALA A 64 10.57 -2.71 -31.73
C ALA A 64 9.46 -2.21 -32.67
N MET A 65 8.23 -2.12 -32.16
CA MET A 65 7.08 -1.56 -32.86
C MET A 65 6.97 -0.03 -32.72
N GLY A 66 7.92 0.61 -32.04
CA GLY A 66 7.99 2.07 -31.89
C GLY A 66 7.00 2.65 -30.88
N LYS A 67 6.53 1.84 -29.93
CA LYS A 67 5.68 2.28 -28.81
C LYS A 67 6.53 2.68 -27.61
N ASP A 68 6.15 3.75 -26.92
CA ASP A 68 6.68 4.08 -25.60
C ASP A 68 5.84 3.36 -24.54
N ALA A 69 6.34 2.22 -24.07
CA ALA A 69 5.67 1.42 -23.08
C ALA A 69 6.68 0.76 -22.14
N ASN A 70 6.29 0.64 -20.88
CA ASN A 70 7.05 -0.08 -19.87
C ASN A 70 6.13 -0.86 -18.95
N TRP A 71 6.40 -2.16 -18.84
CA TRP A 71 5.76 -3.08 -17.92
C TRP A 71 6.64 -3.32 -16.70
N THR A 72 6.13 -2.94 -15.53
CA THR A 72 6.65 -3.25 -14.19
C THR A 72 5.88 -4.42 -13.56
N LYS A 73 6.57 -5.45 -13.07
CA LYS A 73 5.95 -6.59 -12.40
C LYS A 73 6.14 -6.57 -10.89
N HIS A 74 5.10 -6.98 -10.16
CA HIS A 74 5.16 -7.43 -8.78
C HIS A 74 4.79 -8.90 -8.72
N THR A 75 5.78 -9.76 -8.50
CA THR A 75 5.63 -11.22 -8.62
C THR A 75 5.74 -11.89 -7.26
N LEU A 76 4.71 -12.66 -6.91
CA LEU A 76 4.77 -13.63 -5.81
C LEU A 76 4.55 -15.05 -6.34
N LEU A 77 5.61 -15.85 -6.41
CA LEU A 77 5.59 -17.18 -7.04
C LEU A 77 4.57 -18.12 -6.39
N GLY A 78 3.70 -18.70 -7.21
CA GLY A 78 2.64 -19.62 -6.79
C GLY A 78 1.54 -19.00 -5.92
N LYS A 79 1.56 -17.68 -5.70
CA LYS A 79 0.61 -17.00 -4.81
C LYS A 79 -0.62 -16.47 -5.54
N SER A 80 -1.67 -16.23 -4.77
CA SER A 80 -2.93 -15.67 -5.25
C SER A 80 -2.94 -14.14 -5.13
N LEU A 81 -3.90 -13.50 -5.80
CA LEU A 81 -4.18 -12.07 -5.63
C LEU A 81 -4.53 -11.72 -4.18
N LYS A 82 -5.04 -12.67 -3.39
CA LYS A 82 -5.22 -12.48 -1.95
C LYS A 82 -3.88 -12.32 -1.22
N THR A 83 -2.86 -13.09 -1.58
CA THR A 83 -1.54 -12.96 -0.93
C THR A 83 -0.93 -11.59 -1.20
N HIS A 84 -1.02 -11.09 -2.44
CA HIS A 84 -0.64 -9.70 -2.77
C HIS A 84 -1.39 -8.69 -1.91
N TRP A 85 -2.69 -8.91 -1.67
CA TRP A 85 -3.49 -8.02 -0.83
C TRP A 85 -3.01 -7.99 0.63
N ASP A 86 -2.58 -9.16 1.12
CA ASP A 86 -2.17 -9.37 2.51
C ASP A 86 -0.77 -8.78 2.81
N GLU A 87 0.01 -8.35 1.81
CA GLU A 87 1.28 -7.62 2.02
C GLU A 87 1.10 -6.28 2.74
N GLY A 88 -0.14 -5.78 2.81
CA GLY A 88 -0.48 -4.53 3.47
C GLY A 88 -0.28 -3.31 2.56
N ASP A 89 -0.33 -2.13 3.17
CA ASP A 89 -0.33 -0.86 2.45
C ASP A 89 1.08 -0.28 2.27
N GLY A 90 2.09 -0.76 2.98
CA GLY A 90 3.43 -0.19 2.95
C GLY A 90 4.44 -1.05 2.22
N VAL A 91 5.69 -0.90 2.65
CA VAL A 91 6.79 -1.80 2.30
C VAL A 91 6.53 -3.18 2.92
N ALA A 92 6.62 -4.24 2.11
CA ALA A 92 6.47 -5.61 2.54
C ALA A 92 7.67 -6.06 3.40
N GLU A 93 7.57 -7.25 4.01
CA GLU A 93 8.61 -7.78 4.91
C GLU A 93 9.98 -7.92 4.23
N ASP A 94 10.00 -8.08 2.91
CA ASP A 94 11.19 -8.19 2.08
C ASP A 94 11.85 -6.83 1.74
N GLY A 95 11.34 -5.72 2.26
CA GLY A 95 11.87 -4.39 1.99
C GLY A 95 11.44 -3.78 0.65
N ASN A 96 10.69 -4.52 -0.18
CA ASN A 96 10.14 -4.00 -1.42
C ASN A 96 8.76 -3.36 -1.18
N PRO A 97 8.32 -2.41 -2.03
CA PRO A 97 6.96 -1.90 -1.98
C PRO A 97 5.94 -3.04 -2.13
N GLY A 98 4.99 -3.15 -1.21
CA GLY A 98 3.89 -4.11 -1.34
C GLY A 98 2.97 -3.76 -2.51
N ALA A 99 2.15 -4.72 -2.95
CA ALA A 99 1.26 -4.56 -4.10
C ALA A 99 0.38 -3.30 -4.03
N LYS A 100 -0.19 -3.00 -2.86
CA LYS A 100 -1.04 -1.81 -2.65
C LYS A 100 -0.27 -0.51 -2.74
N MET A 101 0.98 -0.49 -2.28
CA MET A 101 1.87 0.67 -2.40
C MET A 101 2.21 0.93 -3.86
N LEU A 102 2.53 -0.13 -4.63
CA LEU A 102 2.81 -0.02 -6.06
C LEU A 102 1.61 0.53 -6.85
N VAL A 103 0.38 0.09 -6.54
CA VAL A 103 -0.82 0.64 -7.19
C VAL A 103 -0.96 2.16 -6.96
N ARG A 104 -0.47 2.67 -5.82
CA ARG A 104 -0.52 4.10 -5.46
C ARG A 104 0.68 4.91 -5.94
N SER A 105 1.79 4.28 -6.30
CA SER A 105 3.07 4.98 -6.53
C SER A 105 3.19 5.63 -7.90
N GLU A 106 2.32 5.29 -8.86
CA GLU A 106 2.39 5.78 -10.23
C GLU A 106 0.98 5.90 -10.85
N ALA A 107 0.82 6.80 -11.80
CA ALA A 107 -0.38 6.93 -12.62
C ALA A 107 -0.39 5.85 -13.71
N TRP A 108 -0.59 4.60 -13.30
CA TRP A 108 -0.60 3.45 -14.19
C TRP A 108 -1.67 3.59 -15.27
N SER A 109 -1.28 3.43 -16.53
CA SER A 109 -2.24 3.39 -17.64
C SER A 109 -3.03 2.08 -17.66
N HIS A 110 -2.35 0.97 -17.32
CA HIS A 110 -2.90 -0.37 -17.29
C HIS A 110 -2.45 -1.10 -16.03
N ILE A 111 -3.34 -1.92 -15.47
CA ILE A 111 -3.01 -2.84 -14.38
C ILE A 111 -3.47 -4.26 -14.74
N ILE A 112 -2.54 -5.21 -14.73
CA ILE A 112 -2.78 -6.61 -15.02
C ILE A 112 -2.94 -7.37 -13.70
N LEU A 113 -4.07 -8.06 -13.54
CA LEU A 113 -4.37 -8.87 -12.36
C LEU A 113 -4.37 -10.34 -12.73
N GLN A 114 -3.31 -11.08 -12.35
CA GLN A 114 -3.19 -12.50 -12.67
C GLN A 114 -3.35 -13.37 -11.41
N GLU A 115 -4.42 -14.17 -11.38
CA GLU A 115 -4.75 -15.04 -10.25
C GLU A 115 -3.93 -16.35 -10.28
N GLN A 116 -3.74 -16.97 -9.11
CA GLN A 116 -3.19 -18.32 -8.96
C GLN A 116 -3.76 -19.28 -10.01
N SER A 117 -2.86 -20.04 -10.64
CA SER A 117 -3.10 -20.78 -11.88
C SER A 117 -4.37 -21.65 -11.92
N SER A 118 -4.71 -22.36 -10.83
CA SER A 118 -5.89 -23.22 -10.74
C SER A 118 -7.10 -22.58 -10.05
N LEU A 119 -6.90 -21.55 -9.22
CA LEU A 119 -7.96 -21.01 -8.35
C LEU A 119 -9.24 -20.63 -9.11
N PRO A 120 -9.18 -19.98 -10.29
CA PRO A 120 -10.38 -19.64 -11.04
C PRO A 120 -11.24 -20.83 -11.51
N ARG A 121 -10.72 -22.07 -11.49
CA ARG A 121 -11.51 -23.28 -11.75
C ARG A 121 -11.82 -24.10 -10.50
N THR A 122 -11.01 -24.01 -9.45
CA THR A 122 -11.18 -24.82 -8.23
C THR A 122 -11.97 -24.12 -7.14
N ASP A 123 -11.93 -22.79 -7.10
CA ASP A 123 -12.68 -21.95 -6.16
C ASP A 123 -13.09 -20.65 -6.84
N ILE A 124 -14.24 -20.74 -7.50
CA ILE A 124 -14.81 -19.69 -8.35
C ILE A 124 -15.13 -18.43 -7.54
N GLU A 125 -15.69 -18.57 -6.35
CA GLU A 125 -16.12 -17.45 -5.52
C GLU A 125 -14.93 -16.67 -4.97
N THR A 126 -13.89 -17.38 -4.51
CA THR A 126 -12.67 -16.73 -4.02
C THR A 126 -11.95 -15.96 -5.13
N PHE A 127 -11.85 -16.52 -6.34
CA PHE A 127 -11.28 -15.80 -7.49
C PHE A 127 -12.02 -14.48 -7.76
N ARG A 128 -13.36 -14.54 -7.87
CA ARG A 128 -14.18 -13.33 -8.14
C ARG A 128 -14.02 -12.29 -7.04
N ALA A 129 -14.03 -12.71 -5.77
CA ALA A 129 -13.86 -11.82 -4.64
C ALA A 129 -12.47 -11.16 -4.62
N ASN A 130 -11.42 -11.88 -5.00
CA ASN A 130 -10.07 -11.33 -5.09
C ASN A 130 -9.95 -10.28 -6.19
N VAL A 131 -10.46 -10.56 -7.40
CA VAL A 131 -10.44 -9.59 -8.51
C VAL A 131 -11.27 -8.36 -8.14
N LYS A 132 -12.48 -8.54 -7.60
CA LYS A 132 -13.34 -7.43 -7.18
C LYS A 132 -12.62 -6.50 -6.20
N ARG A 133 -11.97 -7.07 -5.17
CA ARG A 133 -11.28 -6.29 -4.15
C ARG A 133 -10.17 -5.41 -4.77
N TRP A 134 -9.42 -5.95 -5.72
CA TRP A 134 -8.40 -5.19 -6.43
C TRP A 134 -8.97 -4.15 -7.39
N VAL A 135 -10.05 -4.45 -8.10
CA VAL A 135 -10.74 -3.48 -8.95
C VAL A 135 -11.22 -2.30 -8.11
N ASP A 136 -11.93 -2.54 -7.02
CA ASP A 136 -12.40 -1.49 -6.10
C ASP A 136 -11.21 -0.65 -5.61
N TYR A 137 -10.15 -1.30 -5.13
CA TYR A 137 -8.96 -0.63 -4.62
C TYR A 137 -8.22 0.21 -5.68
N ILE A 138 -8.09 -0.28 -6.91
CA ILE A 138 -7.46 0.47 -8.01
C ILE A 138 -8.29 1.71 -8.35
N ARG A 139 -9.62 1.59 -8.41
CA ARG A 139 -10.52 2.70 -8.70
C ARG A 139 -10.46 3.78 -7.63
N ASP A 140 -10.29 3.39 -6.37
CA ASP A 140 -10.28 4.31 -5.22
C ASP A 140 -8.91 4.96 -4.99
N TYR A 141 -7.81 4.20 -5.13
CA TYR A 141 -6.50 4.59 -4.62
C TYR A 141 -5.43 4.82 -5.71
N CYS A 142 -5.60 4.34 -6.95
CA CYS A 142 -4.60 4.61 -7.99
C CYS A 142 -4.61 6.11 -8.38
N PRO A 143 -3.44 6.76 -8.54
CA PRO A 143 -3.35 8.12 -9.07
C PRO A 143 -4.10 8.29 -10.39
N ASN A 144 -4.13 7.24 -11.22
CA ASN A 144 -5.05 7.12 -12.36
C ASN A 144 -6.22 6.18 -12.02
N PRO A 145 -7.36 6.69 -11.51
CA PRO A 145 -8.52 5.86 -11.23
C PRO A 145 -9.13 5.27 -12.51
N ASN A 146 -8.77 5.80 -13.68
CA ASN A 146 -9.24 5.31 -14.98
C ASN A 146 -8.34 4.20 -15.57
N ALA A 147 -7.35 3.69 -14.83
CA ALA A 147 -6.45 2.64 -15.32
C ALA A 147 -7.24 1.48 -15.95
N ILE A 148 -6.81 1.02 -17.14
CA ILE A 148 -7.41 -0.13 -17.80
C ILE A 148 -7.00 -1.39 -17.03
N ILE A 149 -7.98 -2.13 -16.52
CA ILE A 149 -7.71 -3.35 -15.76
C ILE A 149 -7.85 -4.54 -16.70
N ILE A 150 -6.77 -5.30 -16.85
CA ILE A 150 -6.68 -6.48 -17.71
C ILE A 150 -6.57 -7.73 -16.83
N VAL A 151 -7.41 -8.72 -17.09
CA VAL A 151 -7.37 -10.02 -16.39
C VAL A 151 -7.06 -11.11 -17.43
N PRO A 152 -5.80 -11.59 -17.53
CA PRO A 152 -5.43 -12.62 -18.49
C PRO A 152 -6.04 -13.97 -18.11
N VAL A 153 -6.71 -14.62 -19.06
CA VAL A 153 -7.39 -15.90 -18.84
C VAL A 153 -6.36 -17.02 -18.69
N ASN A 154 -6.29 -17.62 -17.50
CA ASN A 154 -5.44 -18.79 -17.25
C ASN A 154 -5.87 -20.02 -18.09
N TRP A 155 -4.99 -21.03 -18.16
CA TRP A 155 -5.17 -22.25 -18.94
C TRP A 155 -5.14 -23.53 -18.08
N ALA A 156 -5.71 -24.61 -18.62
CA ALA A 156 -5.64 -25.95 -18.06
C ALA A 156 -4.22 -26.55 -18.11
N TYR A 157 -3.92 -27.46 -17.19
CA TYR A 157 -2.60 -28.06 -17.07
C TYR A 157 -2.37 -29.17 -18.09
N SER A 158 -1.12 -29.37 -18.51
CA SER A 158 -0.73 -30.46 -19.41
C SER A 158 -0.86 -31.85 -18.75
N GLY A 159 -1.04 -31.92 -17.44
CA GLY A 159 -1.41 -33.14 -16.73
C GLY A 159 -2.90 -33.54 -16.86
N ASP A 160 -3.76 -32.64 -17.35
CA ASP A 160 -5.21 -32.78 -17.31
C ASP A 160 -5.83 -33.07 -18.70
N TRP A 161 -5.13 -33.77 -19.61
CA TRP A 161 -5.57 -33.91 -21.02
C TRP A 161 -7.00 -34.43 -21.21
N GLU A 162 -7.48 -35.34 -20.38
CA GLU A 162 -8.86 -35.85 -20.44
C GLU A 162 -9.91 -34.77 -20.13
N ASN A 163 -9.55 -33.77 -19.32
CA ASN A 163 -10.43 -32.68 -18.89
C ASN A 163 -10.02 -31.32 -19.47
N TYR A 164 -9.03 -31.27 -20.37
CA TYR A 164 -8.38 -30.03 -20.81
C TYR A 164 -9.39 -29.01 -21.35
N THR A 165 -10.22 -29.42 -22.31
CA THR A 165 -11.29 -28.58 -22.87
C THR A 165 -12.34 -28.17 -21.84
N ALA A 166 -12.72 -29.07 -20.93
CA ALA A 166 -13.70 -28.76 -19.89
C ALA A 166 -13.17 -27.73 -18.88
N PHE A 167 -11.89 -27.83 -18.51
CA PHE A 167 -11.24 -26.89 -17.61
C PHE A 167 -11.01 -25.54 -18.29
N ASN A 168 -10.55 -25.50 -19.54
CA ASN A 168 -10.46 -24.25 -20.30
C ASN A 168 -11.82 -23.58 -20.47
N SER A 169 -12.89 -24.34 -20.75
CA SER A 169 -14.26 -23.82 -20.79
C SER A 169 -14.70 -23.22 -19.45
N THR A 170 -14.29 -23.84 -18.33
CA THR A 170 -14.57 -23.33 -16.98
C THR A 170 -13.82 -22.03 -16.71
N PHE A 171 -12.55 -21.95 -17.10
CA PHE A 171 -11.75 -20.73 -17.02
C PHE A 171 -12.42 -19.61 -17.82
N VAL A 172 -12.60 -19.79 -19.13
CA VAL A 172 -13.18 -18.77 -20.01
C VAL A 172 -14.52 -18.25 -19.48
N LYS A 173 -15.44 -19.15 -19.11
CA LYS A 173 -16.74 -18.76 -18.55
C LYS A 173 -16.57 -17.94 -17.27
N ASN A 174 -15.71 -18.37 -16.34
CA ASN A 174 -15.60 -17.70 -15.06
C ASN A 174 -14.94 -16.31 -15.18
N TYR A 175 -13.95 -16.17 -16.07
CA TYR A 175 -13.36 -14.86 -16.37
C TYR A 175 -14.35 -13.95 -17.10
N GLN A 176 -15.17 -14.46 -18.01
CA GLN A 176 -16.25 -13.69 -18.64
C GLN A 176 -17.28 -13.20 -17.63
N ASP A 177 -17.66 -14.04 -16.66
CA ASP A 177 -18.55 -13.63 -15.56
C ASP A 177 -17.89 -12.50 -14.73
N VAL A 178 -16.57 -12.56 -14.46
CA VAL A 178 -15.81 -11.48 -13.80
C VAL A 178 -15.82 -10.18 -14.61
N ALA A 179 -15.55 -10.26 -15.92
CA ALA A 179 -15.56 -9.11 -16.81
C ALA A 179 -16.94 -8.45 -16.89
N LEU A 180 -17.99 -9.28 -16.94
CA LEU A 180 -19.38 -8.82 -16.93
C LEU A 180 -19.77 -8.17 -15.60
N ASP A 181 -19.32 -8.74 -14.48
CA ASP A 181 -19.67 -8.23 -13.15
C ASP A 181 -18.92 -6.93 -12.81
N LEU A 182 -17.65 -6.81 -13.23
CA LEU A 182 -16.73 -5.75 -12.77
C LEU A 182 -16.34 -4.73 -13.84
N GLY A 183 -16.76 -4.90 -15.10
CA GLY A 183 -16.42 -3.99 -16.18
C GLY A 183 -14.92 -3.94 -16.49
N VAL A 184 -14.26 -5.11 -16.46
CA VAL A 184 -12.82 -5.25 -16.77
C VAL A 184 -12.60 -5.92 -18.12
N THR A 185 -11.39 -5.75 -18.68
CA THR A 185 -11.01 -6.34 -19.97
C THR A 185 -10.29 -7.68 -19.75
N LEU A 186 -10.51 -8.65 -20.62
CA LEU A 186 -9.82 -9.94 -20.60
C LEU A 186 -8.78 -10.03 -21.72
N CYS A 187 -7.60 -10.55 -21.38
CA CYS A 187 -6.65 -11.05 -22.37
C CYS A 187 -6.87 -12.57 -22.54
N PRO A 188 -7.36 -13.06 -23.69
CA PRO A 188 -7.83 -14.44 -23.85
C PRO A 188 -6.71 -15.48 -24.04
N VAL A 189 -5.65 -15.43 -23.22
CA VAL A 189 -4.48 -16.33 -23.34
C VAL A 189 -4.89 -17.80 -23.31
N GLY A 190 -5.76 -18.19 -22.35
CA GLY A 190 -6.30 -19.56 -22.25
C GLY A 190 -7.10 -20.03 -23.47
N VAL A 191 -7.63 -19.10 -24.29
CA VAL A 191 -8.30 -19.46 -25.56
C VAL A 191 -7.27 -19.90 -26.59
N ALA A 192 -6.11 -19.24 -26.68
CA ALA A 192 -5.03 -19.69 -27.56
C ALA A 192 -4.49 -21.09 -27.19
N TYR A 193 -4.46 -21.40 -25.89
CA TYR A 193 -4.15 -22.75 -25.40
C TYR A 193 -5.21 -23.79 -25.82
N GLN A 194 -6.50 -23.41 -25.85
CA GLN A 194 -7.54 -24.27 -26.40
C GLN A 194 -7.40 -24.42 -27.93
N ASP A 195 -7.07 -23.35 -28.65
CA ASP A 195 -6.91 -23.38 -30.10
C ASP A 195 -5.78 -24.33 -30.53
N VAL A 196 -4.61 -24.29 -29.87
CA VAL A 196 -3.53 -25.22 -30.19
C VAL A 196 -3.92 -26.67 -29.85
N PHE A 197 -4.69 -26.89 -28.79
CA PHE A 197 -5.19 -28.22 -28.46
C PHE A 197 -6.16 -28.76 -29.50
N ASP A 198 -7.06 -27.93 -30.00
CA ASP A 198 -8.02 -28.32 -31.03
C ASP A 198 -7.34 -28.58 -32.39
N LEU A 199 -6.27 -27.84 -32.72
CA LEU A 199 -5.56 -27.95 -33.99
C LEU A 199 -4.47 -29.02 -34.01
N GLU A 200 -3.73 -29.17 -32.92
CA GLU A 200 -2.51 -29.99 -32.84
C GLU A 200 -2.58 -31.13 -31.81
N GLY A 201 -3.67 -31.21 -31.05
CA GLY A 201 -3.86 -32.20 -29.99
C GLY A 201 -2.91 -32.00 -28.80
N SER A 202 -2.91 -32.97 -27.89
CA SER A 202 -2.09 -32.94 -26.68
C SER A 202 -0.59 -32.92 -26.97
N GLU A 203 -0.12 -33.58 -28.05
CA GLU A 203 1.30 -33.61 -28.40
C GLU A 203 1.81 -32.25 -28.88
N GLY A 204 1.05 -31.54 -29.72
CA GLY A 204 1.41 -30.18 -30.14
C GLY A 204 1.33 -29.19 -28.98
N THR A 205 0.24 -29.25 -28.21
CA THR A 205 0.02 -28.39 -27.04
C THR A 205 1.10 -28.58 -25.97
N LEU A 206 1.59 -29.81 -25.75
CA LEU A 206 2.64 -30.10 -24.77
C LEU A 206 3.92 -29.26 -25.01
N THR A 207 4.21 -28.88 -26.26
CA THR A 207 5.38 -28.04 -26.59
C THR A 207 5.29 -26.60 -26.06
N TRP A 208 4.13 -26.20 -25.54
CA TRP A 208 3.90 -24.90 -24.91
C TRP A 208 4.18 -24.91 -23.40
N PHE A 209 4.46 -26.08 -22.83
CA PHE A 209 4.68 -26.25 -21.40
C PHE A 209 6.14 -26.65 -21.08
N LEU A 210 6.76 -25.95 -20.13
CA LEU A 210 8.04 -26.36 -19.54
C LEU A 210 7.85 -27.52 -18.54
N ASP A 211 6.72 -27.50 -17.84
CA ASP A 211 6.29 -28.52 -16.89
C ASP A 211 4.78 -28.80 -17.00
N ASP A 212 4.06 -28.97 -15.90
CA ASP A 212 2.61 -29.20 -15.95
C ASP A 212 1.80 -27.93 -16.26
N ARG A 213 2.37 -26.73 -16.06
CA ARG A 213 1.62 -25.45 -16.15
C ARG A 213 2.40 -24.27 -16.71
N HIS A 214 3.71 -24.20 -16.50
CA HIS A 214 4.50 -23.01 -16.83
C HIS A 214 4.80 -22.94 -18.33
N PRO A 215 4.75 -21.74 -18.93
CA PRO A 215 4.89 -21.55 -20.37
C PRO A 215 6.34 -21.73 -20.84
N THR A 216 6.54 -22.31 -22.02
CA THR A 216 7.80 -22.17 -22.75
C THR A 216 7.98 -20.74 -23.28
N LEU A 217 9.17 -20.39 -23.77
CA LEU A 217 9.43 -19.08 -24.36
C LEU A 217 8.46 -18.74 -25.50
N LYS A 218 8.07 -19.71 -26.34
CA LYS A 218 7.11 -19.46 -27.42
C LYS A 218 5.71 -19.15 -26.90
N ALA A 219 5.24 -19.87 -25.88
CA ALA A 219 3.94 -19.58 -25.26
C ALA A 219 3.93 -18.23 -24.53
N THR A 220 5.07 -17.87 -23.92
CA THR A 220 5.27 -16.53 -23.31
C THR A 220 5.21 -15.43 -24.37
N TYR A 221 5.87 -15.64 -25.52
CA TYR A 221 5.82 -14.70 -26.64
C TYR A 221 4.42 -14.57 -27.24
N MET A 222 3.66 -15.67 -27.31
CA MET A 222 2.24 -15.63 -27.71
C MET A 222 1.41 -14.75 -26.77
N ALA A 223 1.56 -14.92 -25.45
CA ALA A 223 0.86 -14.09 -24.47
C ALA A 223 1.27 -12.62 -24.59
N ALA A 224 2.57 -12.31 -24.62
CA ALA A 224 3.09 -10.94 -24.78
C ALA A 224 2.60 -10.26 -26.06
N ALA A 225 2.54 -11.01 -27.18
CA ALA A 225 1.99 -10.52 -28.45
C ALA A 225 0.48 -10.26 -28.35
N MET A 226 -0.25 -11.07 -27.57
CA MET A 226 -1.66 -10.89 -27.31
C MET A 226 -1.93 -9.66 -26.43
N GLU A 227 -1.17 -9.45 -25.36
CA GLU A 227 -1.27 -8.23 -24.55
C GLU A 227 -0.90 -6.99 -25.35
N TYR A 228 0.13 -7.05 -26.21
CA TYR A 228 0.45 -5.98 -27.15
C TYR A 228 -0.75 -5.66 -28.05
N GLY A 229 -1.33 -6.67 -28.69
CA GLY A 229 -2.45 -6.45 -29.61
C GLY A 229 -3.69 -5.90 -28.91
N LEU A 230 -3.98 -6.38 -27.71
CA LEU A 230 -5.08 -5.90 -26.87
C LEU A 230 -4.88 -4.45 -26.43
N ILE A 231 -3.69 -4.10 -25.94
CA ILE A 231 -3.38 -2.76 -25.41
C ILE A 231 -3.35 -1.73 -26.54
N PHE A 232 -2.69 -2.04 -27.66
CA PHE A 232 -2.49 -1.07 -28.75
C PHE A 232 -3.57 -1.12 -29.84
N GLY A 233 -4.50 -2.08 -29.78
CA GLY A 233 -5.52 -2.27 -30.82
C GLY A 233 -4.93 -2.69 -32.17
N GLU A 234 -3.80 -3.40 -32.15
CA GLU A 234 -3.08 -3.82 -33.34
C GLU A 234 -3.11 -5.35 -33.48
N ASP A 235 -3.26 -5.85 -34.71
CA ASP A 235 -3.22 -7.30 -34.94
C ASP A 235 -1.81 -7.84 -34.56
N PRO A 236 -1.70 -8.84 -33.66
CA PRO A 236 -0.42 -9.43 -33.29
C PRO A 236 0.41 -9.91 -34.48
N GLN A 237 -0.19 -10.27 -35.60
CA GLN A 237 0.54 -10.67 -36.82
C GLN A 237 1.42 -9.56 -37.41
N THR A 238 1.17 -8.31 -37.06
CA THR A 238 1.97 -7.16 -37.50
C THR A 238 3.32 -7.03 -36.78
N ILE A 239 3.50 -7.72 -35.65
CA ILE A 239 4.72 -7.66 -34.85
C ILE A 239 5.92 -8.20 -35.66
N THR A 240 6.98 -7.40 -35.76
CA THR A 240 8.18 -7.72 -36.56
C THR A 240 9.38 -8.19 -35.73
N TRP A 241 9.23 -8.30 -34.41
CA TRP A 241 10.30 -8.66 -33.48
C TRP A 241 9.97 -9.92 -32.68
N ALA A 242 11.01 -10.69 -32.35
CA ALA A 242 10.94 -11.85 -31.46
C ALA A 242 12.20 -11.89 -30.57
N PRO A 243 12.11 -12.43 -29.34
CA PRO A 243 13.26 -12.56 -28.45
C PRO A 243 14.27 -13.60 -28.97
N ASP A 244 15.52 -13.45 -28.54
CA ASP A 244 16.56 -14.45 -28.77
C ASP A 244 16.14 -15.82 -28.21
N GLY A 245 16.42 -16.89 -28.94
CA GLY A 245 16.02 -18.25 -28.58
C GLY A 245 14.66 -18.69 -29.13
N LEU A 246 13.90 -17.79 -29.78
CA LEU A 246 12.69 -18.14 -30.52
C LEU A 246 12.97 -18.16 -32.03
N SER A 247 12.57 -19.24 -32.72
CA SER A 247 12.74 -19.32 -34.18
C SER A 247 11.76 -18.39 -34.91
N ALA A 248 12.09 -18.00 -36.14
CA ALA A 248 11.22 -17.14 -36.94
C ALA A 248 9.86 -17.81 -37.24
N ASP A 249 9.85 -19.13 -37.45
CA ASP A 249 8.65 -19.92 -37.71
C ASP A 249 7.80 -20.02 -36.45
N ASP A 250 8.39 -20.37 -35.29
CA ASP A 250 7.66 -20.39 -34.01
C ASP A 250 7.08 -19.01 -33.69
N ALA A 251 7.84 -17.94 -33.90
CA ALA A 251 7.35 -16.58 -33.67
C ALA A 251 6.16 -16.24 -34.59
N ALA A 252 6.20 -16.65 -35.86
CA ALA A 252 5.08 -16.44 -36.78
C ALA A 252 3.84 -17.22 -36.35
N ASP A 253 4.00 -18.49 -35.95
CA ASP A 253 2.89 -19.32 -35.47
C ASP A 253 2.26 -18.73 -34.21
N MET A 254 3.08 -18.30 -33.24
CA MET A 254 2.60 -17.72 -31.98
C MET A 254 1.85 -16.40 -32.19
N ARG A 255 2.29 -15.54 -33.11
CA ARG A 255 1.51 -14.35 -33.51
C ARG A 255 0.19 -14.73 -34.17
N GLY A 256 0.17 -15.80 -34.96
CA GLY A 256 -1.05 -16.35 -35.56
C GLY A 256 -2.06 -16.84 -34.53
N TYR A 257 -1.60 -17.57 -33.50
CA TYR A 257 -2.45 -18.00 -32.39
C TYR A 257 -2.97 -16.82 -31.56
N ALA A 258 -2.11 -15.85 -31.24
CA ALA A 258 -2.51 -14.64 -30.53
C ALA A 258 -3.60 -13.85 -31.28
N SER A 259 -3.38 -13.63 -32.59
CA SER A 259 -4.34 -12.95 -33.47
C SER A 259 -5.66 -13.69 -33.59
N ARG A 260 -5.63 -15.02 -33.75
CA ARG A 260 -6.83 -15.86 -33.80
C ARG A 260 -7.65 -15.73 -32.52
N ALA A 261 -7.01 -15.86 -31.37
CA ALA A 261 -7.68 -15.81 -30.08
C ALA A 261 -8.29 -14.42 -29.81
N LEU A 262 -7.58 -13.33 -30.11
CA LEU A 262 -8.15 -11.97 -29.99
C LEU A 262 -9.35 -11.76 -30.91
N ASN A 263 -9.22 -12.11 -32.19
CA ASN A 263 -10.30 -11.93 -33.16
C ASN A 263 -11.53 -12.83 -32.89
N GLY A 264 -11.30 -13.98 -32.25
CA GLY A 264 -12.34 -14.94 -31.86
C GLY A 264 -13.01 -14.62 -30.52
N PHE A 265 -12.54 -13.61 -29.78
CA PHE A 265 -12.98 -13.33 -28.42
C PHE A 265 -13.58 -11.93 -28.30
N THR A 266 -14.85 -11.85 -27.93
CA THR A 266 -15.53 -10.56 -27.67
C THR A 266 -15.39 -10.21 -26.19
N ASN A 267 -14.74 -9.08 -25.91
CA ASN A 267 -14.69 -8.49 -24.57
C ASN A 267 -15.98 -7.70 -24.28
N TYR A 268 -16.40 -7.69 -23.01
CA TYR A 268 -17.52 -6.83 -22.59
C TYR A 268 -17.15 -5.34 -22.55
N VAL A 269 -15.87 -5.05 -22.37
CA VAL A 269 -15.32 -3.69 -22.43
C VAL A 269 -14.16 -3.70 -23.41
N ASP A 270 -14.30 -2.98 -24.51
CA ASP A 270 -13.25 -2.80 -25.52
C ASP A 270 -12.84 -1.34 -25.53
N HIS A 271 -11.72 -1.06 -24.88
CA HIS A 271 -11.17 0.28 -24.81
C HIS A 271 -10.79 0.82 -26.19
N THR A 272 -10.14 0.01 -27.03
CA THR A 272 -9.62 0.44 -28.34
C THR A 272 -10.72 0.75 -29.35
N ALA A 273 -11.82 0.00 -29.31
CA ALA A 273 -13.01 0.28 -30.10
C ALA A 273 -13.91 1.34 -29.47
N GLY A 274 -13.68 1.71 -28.20
CA GLY A 274 -14.57 2.57 -27.44
C GLY A 274 -15.95 1.94 -27.22
N GLN A 275 -16.01 0.62 -26.99
CA GLN A 275 -17.25 -0.15 -26.93
C GLN A 275 -17.49 -0.82 -25.58
N VAL A 276 -18.77 -0.92 -25.19
CA VAL A 276 -19.21 -1.74 -24.06
C VAL A 276 -20.37 -2.61 -24.51
N HIS A 277 -20.20 -3.93 -24.40
CA HIS A 277 -21.23 -4.91 -24.73
C HIS A 277 -22.04 -5.21 -23.46
N TYR A 278 -23.31 -4.81 -23.44
CA TYR A 278 -24.17 -5.05 -22.29
C TYR A 278 -24.89 -6.40 -22.39
N LYS A 279 -25.12 -7.02 -21.23
CA LYS A 279 -25.99 -8.19 -21.08
C LYS A 279 -27.17 -7.85 -20.17
N VAL A 280 -28.37 -8.15 -20.66
CA VAL A 280 -29.59 -8.16 -19.86
C VAL A 280 -29.93 -9.59 -19.47
N THR A 281 -30.11 -9.85 -18.18
CA THR A 281 -30.57 -11.16 -17.67
C THR A 281 -31.87 -10.98 -16.91
N VAL A 282 -32.93 -11.65 -17.34
CA VAL A 282 -34.21 -11.71 -16.61
C VAL A 282 -34.31 -13.03 -15.89
N ARG A 283 -34.57 -13.02 -14.57
CA ARG A 283 -34.74 -14.23 -13.77
C ARG A 283 -36.14 -14.37 -13.23
N ASP A 284 -36.59 -15.61 -13.16
CA ASP A 284 -37.88 -15.99 -12.61
C ASP A 284 -37.85 -16.15 -11.09
N GLN A 285 -38.99 -16.49 -10.50
CA GLN A 285 -39.15 -16.68 -9.05
C GLN A 285 -38.29 -17.83 -8.47
N PHE A 286 -37.70 -18.67 -9.32
CA PHE A 286 -36.81 -19.76 -8.93
C PHE A 286 -35.32 -19.39 -9.14
N GLY A 287 -35.04 -18.15 -9.57
CA GLY A 287 -33.69 -17.68 -9.88
C GLY A 287 -33.16 -18.18 -11.23
N MET A 288 -34.00 -18.84 -12.04
CA MET A 288 -33.61 -19.32 -13.36
C MET A 288 -33.72 -18.20 -14.39
N GLU A 289 -32.78 -18.16 -15.34
CA GLU A 289 -32.85 -17.23 -16.47
C GLU A 289 -34.05 -17.58 -17.35
N VAL A 290 -34.81 -16.56 -17.73
CA VAL A 290 -35.98 -16.69 -18.60
C VAL A 290 -35.49 -16.80 -20.05
N GLU A 291 -35.81 -17.90 -20.74
CA GLU A 291 -35.28 -18.23 -22.07
C GLU A 291 -35.70 -17.25 -23.18
N ALA A 292 -36.89 -16.65 -23.06
CA ALA A 292 -37.43 -15.68 -24.02
C ALA A 292 -38.18 -14.56 -23.29
N PRO A 293 -37.46 -13.60 -22.68
CA PRO A 293 -38.11 -12.45 -22.06
C PRO A 293 -38.75 -11.56 -23.12
N GLU A 294 -39.60 -10.63 -22.69
CA GLU A 294 -40.10 -9.56 -23.56
C GLU A 294 -38.93 -8.78 -24.17
N PRO A 295 -39.09 -8.19 -25.37
CA PRO A 295 -38.01 -7.45 -26.04
C PRO A 295 -37.39 -6.38 -25.14
N VAL A 296 -36.06 -6.32 -25.15
CA VAL A 296 -35.29 -5.30 -24.42
C VAL A 296 -35.24 -4.03 -25.26
N VAL A 297 -35.56 -2.90 -24.65
CA VAL A 297 -35.35 -1.56 -25.21
C VAL A 297 -34.20 -0.89 -24.47
N MET A 298 -33.18 -0.49 -25.22
CA MET A 298 -32.02 0.25 -24.70
C MET A 298 -32.20 1.74 -24.98
N THR A 299 -31.82 2.57 -24.01
CA THR A 299 -31.72 4.04 -24.15
C THR A 299 -30.45 4.53 -23.49
N LEU A 300 -29.94 5.68 -23.94
CA LEU A 300 -28.70 6.28 -23.49
C LEU A 300 -28.94 7.76 -23.19
N SER A 301 -28.32 8.28 -22.13
CA SER A 301 -28.44 9.70 -21.75
C SER A 301 -27.72 10.66 -22.71
N ASP A 302 -26.45 10.37 -23.05
CA ASP A 302 -25.57 11.10 -23.99
C ASP A 302 -24.26 10.29 -24.21
N GLY A 303 -23.24 10.85 -24.87
CA GLY A 303 -21.86 10.34 -24.86
C GLY A 303 -21.50 9.33 -25.93
N GLY A 304 -22.46 8.96 -26.77
CA GLY A 304 -22.29 7.91 -27.77
C GLY A 304 -23.61 7.45 -28.35
N ASP A 305 -23.62 6.22 -28.84
CA ASP A 305 -24.80 5.52 -29.35
C ASP A 305 -24.92 4.14 -28.67
N ILE A 306 -26.14 3.60 -28.58
CA ILE A 306 -26.38 2.21 -28.18
C ILE A 306 -27.25 1.51 -29.24
N ASP A 307 -26.77 0.37 -29.73
CA ASP A 307 -27.43 -0.34 -30.83
C ASP A 307 -28.41 -1.43 -30.37
N ALA A 308 -29.00 -2.12 -31.34
CA ALA A 308 -29.97 -3.20 -31.09
C ALA A 308 -29.33 -4.46 -30.50
N ASP A 309 -28.01 -4.63 -30.65
CA ASP A 309 -27.22 -5.71 -30.08
C ASP A 309 -26.71 -5.36 -28.66
N MET A 310 -27.21 -4.26 -28.09
CA MET A 310 -26.89 -3.75 -26.76
C MET A 310 -25.42 -3.33 -26.62
N VAL A 311 -24.80 -2.90 -27.71
CA VAL A 311 -23.43 -2.38 -27.73
C VAL A 311 -23.47 -0.86 -27.65
N PHE A 312 -22.91 -0.31 -26.57
CA PHE A 312 -22.59 1.11 -26.49
C PHE A 312 -21.32 1.39 -27.27
N THR A 313 -21.30 2.45 -28.07
CA THR A 313 -20.11 2.98 -28.75
C THR A 313 -19.92 4.45 -28.37
N SER A 314 -18.76 4.78 -27.81
CA SER A 314 -18.40 6.13 -27.39
C SER A 314 -18.20 7.05 -28.60
N ASN A 315 -18.61 8.32 -28.44
CA ASN A 315 -18.26 9.38 -29.41
C ASN A 315 -16.94 10.09 -29.07
N GLY A 316 -16.21 9.63 -28.05
CA GLY A 316 -14.95 10.20 -27.55
C GLY A 316 -15.12 11.32 -26.51
N THR A 317 -16.34 11.72 -26.18
CA THR A 317 -16.58 12.78 -25.19
C THR A 317 -16.42 12.22 -23.78
N ASN A 318 -15.48 12.78 -23.01
CA ASN A 318 -15.33 12.44 -21.60
C ASN A 318 -16.59 12.81 -20.80
N GLY A 319 -17.07 11.89 -19.96
CA GLY A 319 -18.27 12.08 -19.15
C GLY A 319 -18.78 10.78 -18.55
N GLU A 320 -19.77 10.90 -17.66
CA GLU A 320 -20.51 9.76 -17.11
C GLU A 320 -21.91 9.74 -17.75
N TYR A 321 -22.27 8.59 -18.30
CA TYR A 321 -23.50 8.41 -19.06
C TYR A 321 -24.29 7.22 -18.50
N THR A 322 -25.61 7.33 -18.55
CA THR A 322 -26.52 6.28 -18.08
C THR A 322 -27.06 5.50 -19.26
N VAL A 323 -26.86 4.19 -19.23
CA VAL A 323 -27.50 3.21 -20.12
C VAL A 323 -28.69 2.63 -19.38
N THR A 324 -29.87 2.72 -19.97
CA THR A 324 -31.12 2.22 -19.39
C THR A 324 -31.68 1.11 -20.27
N ALA A 325 -31.89 -0.06 -19.68
CA ALA A 325 -32.55 -1.20 -20.30
C ALA A 325 -33.96 -1.35 -19.72
N THR A 326 -34.96 -1.56 -20.58
CA THR A 326 -36.35 -1.84 -20.17
C THR A 326 -36.87 -3.09 -20.88
N THR A 327 -37.46 -4.02 -20.13
CA THR A 327 -38.16 -5.21 -20.67
C THR A 327 -39.41 -5.50 -19.85
N GLY A 328 -40.57 -5.56 -20.50
CA GLY A 328 -41.86 -5.69 -19.81
C GLY A 328 -42.09 -4.56 -18.79
N ALA A 329 -42.14 -4.92 -17.51
CA ALA A 329 -42.30 -3.98 -16.39
C ALA A 329 -40.99 -3.66 -15.65
N PHE A 330 -39.86 -4.20 -16.11
CA PHE A 330 -38.56 -4.00 -15.49
C PHE A 330 -37.79 -2.89 -16.19
N THR A 331 -37.12 -2.06 -15.40
CA THR A 331 -36.17 -1.05 -15.87
C THR A 331 -34.93 -1.15 -15.00
N GLN A 332 -33.75 -1.17 -15.62
CA GLN A 332 -32.46 -1.13 -14.94
C GLN A 332 -31.53 -0.13 -15.60
N ASN A 333 -30.64 0.44 -14.80
CA ASN A 333 -29.64 1.41 -15.25
C ASN A 333 -28.23 0.86 -15.01
N ALA A 334 -27.32 1.22 -15.91
CA ALA A 334 -25.89 1.06 -15.77
C ALA A 334 -25.19 2.38 -16.10
N THR A 335 -23.97 2.56 -15.59
CA THR A 335 -23.13 3.74 -15.81
C THR A 335 -21.96 3.37 -16.70
N VAL A 336 -21.68 4.19 -17.72
CA VAL A 336 -20.42 4.18 -18.45
C VAL A 336 -19.72 5.52 -18.30
N LYS A 337 -18.52 5.49 -17.73
CA LYS A 337 -17.63 6.64 -17.62
C LYS A 337 -16.63 6.59 -18.76
N VAL A 338 -16.79 7.46 -19.75
CA VAL A 338 -15.78 7.69 -20.78
C VAL A 338 -14.77 8.68 -20.22
N ALA A 339 -13.50 8.32 -20.17
CA ALA A 339 -12.45 9.18 -19.63
C ALA A 339 -11.10 8.95 -20.30
N THR A 340 -10.19 9.90 -20.13
CA THR A 340 -8.78 9.76 -20.50
C THR A 340 -7.97 9.20 -19.33
N ALA A 341 -6.85 8.53 -19.63
CA ALA A 341 -5.89 8.15 -18.61
C ALA A 341 -5.25 9.39 -17.97
N LEU A 342 -5.16 9.42 -16.64
CA LEU A 342 -4.29 10.36 -15.95
C LEU A 342 -2.87 9.81 -16.00
N THR A 343 -1.88 10.67 -16.28
CA THR A 343 -0.50 10.24 -16.57
C THR A 343 0.53 10.73 -15.56
N GLU A 344 0.10 11.55 -14.60
CA GLU A 344 0.98 12.15 -13.59
C GLU A 344 0.49 11.81 -12.19
N VAL A 345 1.43 11.52 -11.29
CA VAL A 345 1.18 11.46 -9.86
C VAL A 345 1.23 12.88 -9.32
N VAL A 346 0.13 13.34 -8.73
CA VAL A 346 0.11 14.63 -8.04
C VAL A 346 0.68 14.44 -6.64
N THR A 347 1.75 15.15 -6.33
CA THR A 347 2.36 15.16 -4.99
C THR A 347 2.08 16.49 -4.29
N TYR A 348 2.08 16.45 -2.95
CA TYR A 348 1.85 17.61 -2.11
C TYR A 348 2.99 17.77 -1.10
N PRO A 349 3.31 19.00 -0.67
CA PRO A 349 4.23 19.21 0.43
C PRO A 349 3.78 18.46 1.68
N ALA A 350 4.73 17.94 2.44
CA ALA A 350 4.47 17.13 3.62
C ALA A 350 5.35 17.56 4.79
N ILE A 351 4.84 17.38 6.01
CA ILE A 351 5.64 17.38 7.23
C ILE A 351 6.41 16.07 7.26
N GLU A 352 7.72 16.13 7.02
CA GLU A 352 8.58 14.95 6.98
C GLU A 352 8.91 14.46 8.40
N LEU A 353 8.65 13.17 8.65
CA LEU A 353 9.05 12.48 9.87
C LEU A 353 10.00 11.34 9.54
N ASN A 354 11.02 11.15 10.37
CA ASN A 354 11.98 10.04 10.25
C ASN A 354 12.70 9.80 11.58
N GLU A 355 13.66 8.88 11.60
CA GLU A 355 14.38 8.45 12.79
C GLU A 355 15.14 9.58 13.51
N THR A 356 15.48 10.66 12.79
CA THR A 356 16.17 11.84 13.35
C THR A 356 15.23 13.00 13.67
N THR A 357 14.01 12.97 13.11
CA THR A 357 13.00 14.02 13.22
C THR A 357 11.64 13.35 13.45
N LEU A 358 11.40 12.91 14.70
CA LEU A 358 10.16 12.22 15.08
C LEU A 358 9.07 13.17 15.56
N SER A 359 9.32 14.48 15.62
CA SER A 359 8.37 15.45 16.14
C SER A 359 8.24 16.67 15.25
N ALA A 360 7.01 17.15 15.09
CA ALA A 360 6.70 18.41 14.44
C ALA A 360 5.62 19.18 15.22
N ASN A 361 5.61 20.49 15.08
CA ASN A 361 4.63 21.38 15.71
C ASN A 361 4.23 22.52 14.76
N GLU A 362 3.00 22.99 14.91
CA GLU A 362 2.46 24.15 14.21
C GLU A 362 1.51 24.91 15.16
N VAL A 363 1.73 26.21 15.29
CA VAL A 363 0.94 27.12 16.14
C VAL A 363 0.24 28.21 15.32
N PHE A 364 0.42 28.17 14.00
CA PHE A 364 -0.13 29.07 12.99
C PHE A 364 0.14 30.58 13.14
N ASP A 365 0.85 31.03 14.19
CA ASP A 365 1.15 32.45 14.45
C ASP A 365 1.78 33.18 13.26
N VAL A 366 2.58 32.47 12.46
CA VAL A 366 3.27 33.02 11.29
C VAL A 366 2.28 33.47 10.20
N MET A 367 1.02 33.00 10.22
CA MET A 367 -0.04 33.46 9.32
C MET A 367 -0.38 34.95 9.49
N GLY A 368 -0.15 35.52 10.69
CA GLY A 368 -0.57 36.88 11.04
C GLY A 368 -2.08 37.07 11.02
N ASP A 369 -2.56 38.32 10.97
CA ASP A 369 -3.98 38.69 11.07
C ASP A 369 -4.68 38.94 9.72
N GLU A 370 -4.02 38.63 8.61
CA GLU A 370 -4.58 38.81 7.27
C GLU A 370 -5.80 37.91 7.02
N ALA A 371 -6.81 38.46 6.34
CA ALA A 371 -8.08 37.76 6.09
C ALA A 371 -7.93 36.62 5.09
N THR A 372 -7.08 36.80 4.08
CA THR A 372 -6.68 35.74 3.13
C THR A 372 -5.26 35.31 3.47
N ALA A 373 -5.04 34.87 4.71
CA ALA A 373 -3.74 34.38 5.15
C ALA A 373 -3.42 33.06 4.45
N THR A 374 -2.20 32.96 3.94
CA THR A 374 -1.62 31.71 3.42
C THR A 374 -1.33 30.78 4.59
N LEU A 375 -1.78 29.53 4.49
CA LEU A 375 -1.52 28.51 5.49
C LEU A 375 -0.06 28.04 5.44
N PRO A 376 0.48 27.52 6.55
CA PRO A 376 1.78 26.86 6.55
C PRO A 376 1.86 25.72 5.51
N GLU A 377 3.08 25.40 5.09
CA GLU A 377 3.31 24.30 4.16
C GLU A 377 2.73 22.97 4.69
N ALA A 378 2.20 22.13 3.81
CA ALA A 378 1.48 20.89 4.12
C ALA A 378 0.11 21.05 4.83
N TRP A 379 -0.32 22.28 5.18
CA TRP A 379 -1.65 22.53 5.73
C TRP A 379 -2.63 23.02 4.67
N ARG A 380 -3.90 22.60 4.81
CA ARG A 380 -5.02 23.03 3.94
C ARG A 380 -6.27 23.25 4.76
N ILE A 381 -7.25 23.95 4.21
CA ILE A 381 -8.56 24.18 4.81
C ILE A 381 -9.65 24.18 3.74
N ASP A 382 -10.82 23.61 4.05
CA ASP A 382 -11.96 23.67 3.14
C ASP A 382 -13.29 24.01 3.85
N ARG A 383 -14.32 24.21 3.04
CA ARG A 383 -15.71 24.29 3.50
C ARG A 383 -16.57 23.38 2.66
N ILE A 384 -17.39 22.56 3.32
CA ILE A 384 -18.36 21.71 2.64
C ILE A 384 -19.71 22.43 2.61
N LEU A 385 -20.34 22.49 1.43
CA LEU A 385 -21.64 23.16 1.24
C LEU A 385 -22.84 22.20 1.26
N THR A 386 -22.60 20.91 1.03
CA THR A 386 -23.64 19.91 0.74
C THR A 386 -23.99 19.01 1.92
N GLY A 387 -23.11 18.86 2.91
CA GLY A 387 -23.30 17.94 4.04
C GLY A 387 -22.58 18.37 5.31
N THR A 388 -23.15 17.99 6.46
CA THR A 388 -22.52 18.13 7.78
C THR A 388 -21.71 16.89 8.11
N ARG A 389 -20.63 17.03 8.88
CA ARG A 389 -19.71 15.91 9.24
C ARG A 389 -19.12 15.20 8.01
N THR A 390 -18.99 15.92 6.90
CA THR A 390 -18.37 15.44 5.67
C THR A 390 -16.93 15.92 5.62
N VAL A 391 -15.99 15.00 5.44
CA VAL A 391 -14.60 15.33 5.20
C VAL A 391 -14.38 15.42 3.68
N GLY A 392 -13.90 16.57 3.20
CA GLY A 392 -13.52 16.77 1.80
C GLY A 392 -12.21 16.08 1.44
N ARG A 393 -11.68 16.36 0.25
CA ARG A 393 -10.40 15.81 -0.20
C ARG A 393 -9.29 16.84 -0.01
N TYR A 394 -8.13 16.40 0.47
CA TYR A 394 -6.96 17.25 0.67
C TYR A 394 -6.56 17.99 -0.61
N ASP A 395 -6.62 17.30 -1.76
CA ASP A 395 -6.25 17.84 -3.07
C ASP A 395 -7.20 18.92 -3.62
N GLN A 396 -8.38 19.08 -3.02
CA GLN A 396 -9.36 20.10 -3.39
C GLN A 396 -9.47 21.22 -2.35
N ALA A 397 -8.75 21.10 -1.23
CA ALA A 397 -8.77 22.07 -0.14
C ALA A 397 -7.88 23.28 -0.46
N ASP A 398 -8.28 24.44 0.05
CA ASP A 398 -7.59 25.70 -0.17
C ASP A 398 -6.36 25.81 0.76
N ASP A 399 -5.35 26.56 0.32
CA ASP A 399 -4.18 26.96 1.12
C ASP A 399 -4.31 28.38 1.69
N HIS A 400 -5.52 28.96 1.66
CA HIS A 400 -5.83 30.28 2.20
C HIS A 400 -7.13 30.30 2.99
N THR A 401 -7.19 31.17 3.99
CA THR A 401 -8.44 31.47 4.71
C THR A 401 -9.32 32.47 3.95
N MET A 402 -10.61 32.54 4.29
CA MET A 402 -11.53 33.54 3.72
C MET A 402 -11.64 34.82 4.55
N TYR A 403 -11.44 34.70 5.87
CA TYR A 403 -11.66 35.77 6.84
C TYR A 403 -10.65 35.69 7.99
N SER A 404 -10.44 36.81 8.66
CA SER A 404 -9.71 36.88 9.93
C SER A 404 -10.50 37.61 11.02
N GLY A 405 -10.17 37.33 12.28
CA GLY A 405 -10.68 38.01 13.47
C GLY A 405 -10.90 37.05 14.63
N GLY A 406 -11.54 37.49 15.71
CA GLY A 406 -11.81 36.62 16.85
C GLY A 406 -12.40 37.39 18.02
N VAL A 407 -11.75 38.51 18.36
CA VAL A 407 -12.23 39.44 19.39
C VAL A 407 -13.58 40.02 19.00
N SER A 408 -14.56 39.84 19.88
CA SER A 408 -15.91 40.40 19.78
C SER A 408 -16.60 40.13 18.44
N LEU A 409 -16.42 38.93 17.87
CA LEU A 409 -17.09 38.53 16.63
C LEU A 409 -18.60 38.78 16.71
N ALA A 410 -19.13 39.41 15.65
CA ALA A 410 -20.55 39.73 15.57
C ALA A 410 -21.41 38.45 15.58
N SER A 411 -22.62 38.53 16.15
CA SER A 411 -23.55 37.39 16.17
C SER A 411 -23.95 36.88 14.78
N ASN A 412 -23.79 37.73 13.76
CA ASN A 412 -23.98 37.42 12.34
C ASN A 412 -22.65 37.33 11.57
N ALA A 413 -21.55 36.95 12.23
CA ALA A 413 -20.28 36.68 11.57
C ALA A 413 -20.45 35.76 10.36
N LYS A 414 -19.62 35.97 9.33
CA LYS A 414 -19.73 35.26 8.06
C LYS A 414 -19.46 33.76 8.24
N ASN A 415 -20.16 32.93 7.47
CA ASN A 415 -19.84 31.51 7.36
C ASN A 415 -18.68 31.31 6.37
N GLY A 416 -17.84 30.30 6.59
CA GLY A 416 -16.62 30.06 5.82
C GLY A 416 -15.46 29.61 6.70
N THR A 417 -14.25 29.67 6.12
CA THR A 417 -12.97 29.37 6.76
C THR A 417 -12.38 30.63 7.38
N TRP A 418 -11.71 30.49 8.51
CA TRP A 418 -11.27 31.60 9.35
C TRP A 418 -9.87 31.38 9.90
N ASN A 419 -9.08 32.45 9.83
CA ASN A 419 -7.88 32.68 10.60
C ASN A 419 -8.33 33.37 11.90
N PHE A 420 -8.49 32.62 12.98
CA PHE A 420 -8.92 33.15 14.26
C PHE A 420 -7.75 33.66 15.09
N GLY A 421 -8.01 34.59 16.01
CA GLY A 421 -7.02 35.06 16.96
C GLY A 421 -7.33 36.44 17.50
N ASP A 422 -6.38 37.00 18.24
CA ASP A 422 -6.48 38.34 18.77
C ASP A 422 -6.25 39.43 17.68
N ASN A 423 -6.31 40.71 18.08
CA ASN A 423 -6.06 41.82 17.16
C ASN A 423 -4.57 42.19 17.03
N ALA A 424 -3.68 41.54 17.78
CA ALA A 424 -2.24 41.73 17.66
C ALA A 424 -1.64 40.84 16.57
N GLY A 425 -2.30 39.71 16.27
CA GLY A 425 -1.84 38.75 15.27
C GLY A 425 -0.74 37.83 15.79
N ASP A 426 -0.54 37.80 17.11
CA ASP A 426 0.55 37.07 17.78
C ASP A 426 0.19 35.62 18.15
N ASP A 427 -1.11 35.28 18.09
CA ASP A 427 -1.68 33.99 18.52
C ASP A 427 -2.84 33.63 17.58
N ARG A 428 -2.66 32.61 16.73
CA ARG A 428 -3.58 32.32 15.61
C ARG A 428 -4.06 30.87 15.60
N ALA A 429 -5.37 30.68 15.48
CA ALA A 429 -6.00 29.37 15.29
C ALA A 429 -6.68 29.24 13.93
N LEU A 430 -6.73 28.02 13.38
CA LEU A 430 -7.33 27.73 12.08
C LEU A 430 -8.68 27.01 12.22
N GLY A 431 -9.74 27.52 11.57
CA GLY A 431 -11.05 26.87 11.67
C GLY A 431 -12.16 27.53 10.88
N GLY A 432 -13.39 27.52 11.40
CA GLY A 432 -14.45 28.29 10.76
C GLY A 432 -15.84 28.26 11.39
N ILE A 433 -16.81 28.75 10.61
CA ILE A 433 -18.20 28.96 11.03
C ILE A 433 -19.13 28.40 9.96
N SER A 434 -20.08 27.55 10.36
CA SER A 434 -21.14 27.04 9.47
C SER A 434 -22.43 27.85 9.56
N THR A 435 -23.40 27.56 8.69
CA THR A 435 -24.69 28.23 8.63
C THR A 435 -25.81 27.31 8.14
N GLY A 436 -27.06 27.68 8.39
CA GLY A 436 -28.25 27.06 7.80
C GLY A 436 -28.73 27.72 6.50
N VAL A 437 -28.06 28.78 6.03
CA VAL A 437 -28.41 29.46 4.76
C VAL A 437 -28.17 28.51 3.57
N ALA A 438 -29.02 28.57 2.55
CA ALA A 438 -28.83 27.81 1.30
C ALA A 438 -27.46 28.10 0.69
N ASP A 439 -26.79 27.06 0.17
CA ASP A 439 -25.45 27.15 -0.45
C ASP A 439 -24.35 27.72 0.46
N GLY A 440 -24.59 27.75 1.77
CA GLY A 440 -23.62 28.16 2.79
C GLY A 440 -22.85 26.99 3.39
N THR A 441 -21.75 27.30 4.09
CA THR A 441 -20.91 26.31 4.78
C THR A 441 -21.72 25.45 5.74
N ARG A 442 -21.65 24.12 5.60
CA ARG A 442 -22.27 23.11 6.49
C ARG A 442 -21.29 22.55 7.50
N CYS A 443 -20.05 22.34 7.10
CA CYS A 443 -18.92 22.06 7.97
C CYS A 443 -17.62 22.58 7.36
N VAL A 444 -16.57 22.65 8.17
CA VAL A 444 -15.22 23.09 7.80
C VAL A 444 -14.26 21.95 8.11
N ASN A 445 -13.27 21.70 7.26
CA ASN A 445 -12.19 20.78 7.56
C ASN A 445 -10.86 21.53 7.54
N VAL A 446 -10.01 21.27 8.53
CA VAL A 446 -8.60 21.65 8.54
C VAL A 446 -7.79 20.41 8.28
N TYR A 447 -6.73 20.48 7.48
CA TYR A 447 -5.94 19.34 7.07
C TYR A 447 -4.45 19.53 7.31
N ALA A 448 -3.74 18.44 7.58
CA ALA A 448 -2.28 18.35 7.53
C ALA A 448 -1.85 17.12 6.73
N HIS A 449 -0.72 17.23 6.04
CA HIS A 449 -0.09 16.13 5.30
C HIS A 449 1.28 15.82 5.92
N LEU A 450 1.53 14.55 6.21
CA LEU A 450 2.77 14.03 6.77
C LEU A 450 3.33 12.93 5.88
N LEU A 451 4.65 12.80 5.85
CA LEU A 451 5.35 11.76 5.11
C LEU A 451 6.41 11.11 6.01
N ASN A 452 6.39 9.79 6.13
CA ASN A 452 7.50 9.08 6.75
C ASN A 452 8.62 8.87 5.70
N THR A 453 9.64 9.72 5.74
CA THR A 453 10.81 9.63 4.85
C THR A 453 11.88 8.68 5.39
N GLY A 454 11.64 8.09 6.56
CA GLY A 454 12.56 7.17 7.21
C GLY A 454 12.56 5.76 6.61
N THR A 455 13.44 4.94 7.16
CA THR A 455 13.59 3.52 6.79
C THR A 455 12.82 2.57 7.70
N LYS A 456 12.20 3.11 8.76
CA LYS A 456 11.41 2.41 9.76
C LYS A 456 9.98 2.93 9.79
N ASP A 457 9.06 2.05 10.13
CA ASP A 457 7.70 2.46 10.48
C ASP A 457 7.72 3.33 11.75
N ILE A 458 6.80 4.29 11.82
CA ILE A 458 6.51 5.05 13.05
C ILE A 458 5.26 4.42 13.67
N GLU A 459 5.46 3.59 14.69
CA GLU A 459 4.44 2.67 15.23
C GLU A 459 3.40 3.36 16.11
N ASN A 460 3.82 4.26 17.00
CA ASN A 460 2.91 5.08 17.80
C ASN A 460 3.01 6.54 17.38
N VAL A 461 1.87 7.19 17.18
CA VAL A 461 1.80 8.59 16.75
C VAL A 461 0.98 9.35 17.78
N ASN A 462 1.64 10.04 18.71
CA ASN A 462 0.97 10.91 19.67
C ASN A 462 0.65 12.26 19.03
N VAL A 463 -0.62 12.65 19.03
CA VAL A 463 -1.10 13.91 18.47
C VAL A 463 -1.69 14.76 19.59
N THR A 464 -1.26 16.02 19.66
CA THR A 464 -1.82 17.03 20.57
C THR A 464 -2.25 18.26 19.79
N TYR A 465 -3.33 18.90 20.24
CA TYR A 465 -3.80 20.20 19.75
C TYR A 465 -4.81 20.77 20.73
N ASN A 466 -5.08 22.07 20.61
CA ASN A 466 -6.16 22.76 21.30
C ASN A 466 -7.36 22.92 20.37
N VAL A 467 -8.57 22.73 20.89
CA VAL A 467 -9.80 23.19 20.24
C VAL A 467 -10.28 24.45 20.92
N GLU A 468 -10.35 25.52 20.16
CA GLU A 468 -10.58 26.87 20.66
C GLU A 468 -11.90 27.44 20.18
N LYS A 469 -12.58 28.18 21.06
CA LYS A 469 -13.89 28.78 20.79
C LYS A 469 -13.83 30.30 20.81
N TYR A 470 -14.06 30.91 19.66
CA TYR A 470 -14.01 32.36 19.43
C TYR A 470 -15.39 33.03 19.47
N ARG A 471 -16.46 32.24 19.33
CA ARG A 471 -17.85 32.73 19.37
C ARG A 471 -18.79 31.67 19.93
N LYS A 472 -19.70 32.12 20.80
CA LYS A 472 -20.80 31.30 21.34
C LYS A 472 -21.73 30.82 20.21
N GLY A 473 -22.41 29.71 20.43
CA GLY A 473 -23.36 29.14 19.48
C GLY A 473 -24.56 28.51 20.17
N ASN A 474 -25.77 28.83 19.72
CA ASN A 474 -27.02 28.44 20.38
C ASN A 474 -27.76 27.29 19.68
N ASN A 475 -27.10 26.56 18.80
CA ASN A 475 -27.68 25.38 18.17
C ASN A 475 -27.95 24.30 19.20
N SER A 476 -29.17 23.79 19.29
CA SER A 476 -29.59 22.81 20.31
C SER A 476 -28.82 21.49 20.27
N ALA A 477 -28.24 21.12 19.13
CA ALA A 477 -27.43 19.91 18.99
C ALA A 477 -25.99 20.08 19.46
N GLY A 478 -25.53 21.32 19.72
CA GLY A 478 -24.14 21.62 19.98
C GLY A 478 -23.26 21.45 18.74
N PHE A 479 -21.95 21.62 18.91
CA PHE A 479 -20.94 21.48 17.86
C PHE A 479 -19.82 20.56 18.33
N ALA A 480 -19.12 19.95 17.38
CA ALA A 480 -17.99 19.11 17.68
C ALA A 480 -16.86 19.28 16.68
N VAL A 481 -15.65 18.96 17.14
CA VAL A 481 -14.45 18.75 16.32
C VAL A 481 -14.08 17.27 16.40
N GLN A 482 -13.94 16.62 15.25
CA GLN A 482 -13.53 15.22 15.14
C GLN A 482 -12.30 15.12 14.24
N LEU A 483 -11.25 14.47 14.74
CA LEU A 483 -10.10 14.11 13.91
C LEU A 483 -10.38 12.84 13.09
N TYR A 484 -9.94 12.87 11.84
CA TYR A 484 -9.86 11.76 10.91
C TYR A 484 -8.42 11.62 10.39
N TYR A 485 -8.07 10.44 9.91
CA TYR A 485 -6.79 10.17 9.24
C TYR A 485 -7.00 9.43 7.92
N SER A 486 -6.01 9.49 7.03
CA SER A 486 -6.05 8.89 5.70
C SER A 486 -4.65 8.60 5.18
N ILE A 487 -4.50 7.61 4.29
CA ILE A 487 -3.23 7.29 3.61
C ILE A 487 -3.12 7.93 2.22
N ASP A 488 -4.18 8.59 1.74
CA ASP A 488 -4.26 9.15 0.38
C ASP A 488 -4.91 10.55 0.32
N GLY A 489 -5.32 11.11 1.47
CA GLY A 489 -5.96 12.41 1.58
C GLY A 489 -7.37 12.48 0.98
N ARG A 490 -7.97 11.33 0.64
CA ARG A 490 -9.29 11.23 -0.02
C ARG A 490 -10.24 10.35 0.78
N ASN A 491 -9.76 9.20 1.22
CA ASN A 491 -10.51 8.19 1.94
C ASN A 491 -10.18 8.27 3.43
N TRP A 492 -11.15 8.69 4.24
CA TRP A 492 -10.94 9.09 5.63
C TRP A 492 -11.49 8.08 6.63
N THR A 493 -10.70 7.79 7.67
CA THR A 493 -11.09 6.97 8.82
C THR A 493 -11.15 7.84 10.07
N SER A 494 -12.18 7.67 10.91
CA SER A 494 -12.27 8.40 12.18
C SER A 494 -11.16 7.96 13.13
N ALA A 495 -10.50 8.92 13.78
CA ALA A 495 -9.49 8.65 14.82
C ALA A 495 -10.10 8.19 16.15
N GLY A 496 -11.43 8.12 16.26
CA GLY A 496 -12.14 7.63 17.45
C GLY A 496 -12.46 8.72 18.49
N ASN A 497 -12.97 8.28 19.64
CA ASN A 497 -13.58 9.13 20.66
C ASN A 497 -12.56 10.00 21.42
N ASP A 498 -11.31 9.57 21.53
CA ASP A 498 -10.27 10.35 22.20
C ASP A 498 -9.92 11.64 21.42
N PHE A 499 -10.31 11.69 20.15
CA PHE A 499 -10.18 12.86 19.29
C PHE A 499 -11.54 13.48 18.90
N TYR A 500 -12.55 13.29 19.75
CA TYR A 500 -13.86 13.92 19.61
C TYR A 500 -14.09 14.96 20.71
N THR A 501 -14.15 16.24 20.33
CA THR A 501 -14.38 17.34 21.26
C THR A 501 -15.76 17.93 21.06
N TYR A 502 -16.65 17.80 22.04
CA TYR A 502 -18.02 18.32 21.99
C TYR A 502 -18.21 19.58 22.82
N PHE A 503 -18.89 20.57 22.24
CA PHE A 503 -19.32 21.80 22.89
C PHE A 503 -20.85 21.86 22.98
N ALA A 504 -21.34 22.05 24.20
CA ALA A 504 -22.76 22.20 24.47
C ALA A 504 -23.32 23.54 23.95
N PRO A 505 -24.63 23.62 23.64
CA PRO A 505 -25.27 24.86 23.20
C PRO A 505 -25.14 25.99 24.24
N ASP A 506 -24.80 27.19 23.78
CA ASP A 506 -24.91 28.43 24.54
C ASP A 506 -26.33 29.02 24.45
N SER A 507 -26.60 30.04 25.26
CA SER A 507 -27.86 30.80 25.20
C SER A 507 -27.89 31.88 24.11
N GLU A 508 -26.74 32.21 23.52
CA GLU A 508 -26.57 33.30 22.56
C GLU A 508 -25.49 32.98 21.53
N THR A 509 -25.22 33.94 20.63
CA THR A 509 -24.27 33.78 19.52
C THR A 509 -23.21 34.88 19.47
N ALA A 510 -23.01 35.61 20.58
CA ALA A 510 -22.04 36.69 20.68
C ALA A 510 -20.58 36.18 20.75
N GLY A 511 -19.64 36.95 20.20
CA GLY A 511 -18.20 36.72 20.35
C GLY A 511 -17.70 37.09 21.74
N TYR A 512 -16.50 36.62 22.09
CA TYR A 512 -15.86 36.92 23.37
C TYR A 512 -15.01 38.20 23.27
N GLU A 513 -14.96 39.02 24.32
CA GLU A 513 -14.07 40.20 24.38
C GLU A 513 -12.60 39.82 24.56
N ILE A 514 -12.33 38.66 25.17
CA ILE A 514 -11.02 38.04 25.31
C ILE A 514 -11.11 36.69 24.62
N VAL A 515 -10.21 36.43 23.69
CA VAL A 515 -10.17 35.19 22.92
C VAL A 515 -8.85 34.45 23.16
N PRO A 516 -8.84 33.11 23.06
CA PRO A 516 -10.02 32.24 22.94
C PRO A 516 -10.92 32.31 24.19
N GLY A 517 -12.24 32.16 23.99
CA GLY A 517 -13.22 32.23 25.09
C GLY A 517 -13.33 30.93 25.88
N GLU A 518 -12.97 29.82 25.25
CA GLU A 518 -12.90 28.48 25.82
C GLU A 518 -11.86 27.70 25.00
N THR A 519 -10.99 26.94 25.68
CA THR A 519 -9.96 26.10 25.06
C THR A 519 -10.04 24.70 25.66
N VAL A 520 -10.06 23.67 24.82
CA VAL A 520 -10.07 22.27 25.23
C VAL A 520 -8.86 21.56 24.64
N PRO A 521 -7.87 21.16 25.46
CA PRO A 521 -6.71 20.42 24.98
C PRO A 521 -7.07 18.98 24.65
N VAL A 522 -6.52 18.47 23.56
CA VAL A 522 -6.59 17.07 23.12
C VAL A 522 -5.17 16.51 23.10
N SER A 523 -4.99 15.31 23.64
CA SER A 523 -3.73 14.58 23.62
C SER A 523 -4.03 13.08 23.63
N ALA A 524 -3.75 12.40 22.53
CA ALA A 524 -3.97 10.96 22.41
C ALA A 524 -3.07 10.34 21.34
N VAL A 525 -2.97 9.01 21.37
CA VAL A 525 -2.26 8.23 20.35
C VAL A 525 -3.24 7.93 19.20
N LEU A 526 -2.84 8.27 17.98
CA LEU A 526 -3.60 7.97 16.77
C LEU A 526 -3.71 6.45 16.62
N PRO A 527 -4.88 5.88 16.27
CA PRO A 527 -5.04 4.45 16.05
C PRO A 527 -4.48 4.00 14.69
N ALA A 528 -3.33 4.55 14.30
CA ALA A 528 -2.65 4.30 13.04
C ALA A 528 -1.15 4.55 13.19
N LYS A 529 -0.36 3.74 12.48
CA LYS A 529 1.07 3.95 12.28
C LYS A 529 1.32 4.69 10.96
N ILE A 530 2.51 5.28 10.83
CA ILE A 530 2.98 5.80 9.54
C ILE A 530 4.06 4.85 9.03
N SER A 531 3.69 3.94 8.14
CA SER A 531 4.65 3.01 7.54
C SER A 531 5.73 3.76 6.78
N ARG A 532 6.93 3.17 6.74
CA ARG A 532 8.07 3.74 6.01
C ARG A 532 7.70 4.06 4.57
N GLY A 533 8.13 5.22 4.06
CA GLY A 533 7.85 5.68 2.71
C GLY A 533 6.37 5.96 2.40
N CYS A 534 5.50 6.02 3.41
CA CYS A 534 4.07 6.26 3.22
C CYS A 534 3.65 7.63 3.75
N ASP A 535 2.64 8.21 3.08
CA ASP A 535 1.94 9.40 3.51
C ASP A 535 0.95 9.10 4.64
N MET A 536 0.68 10.12 5.45
CA MET A 536 -0.43 10.17 6.41
C MET A 536 -1.05 11.56 6.35
N TYR A 537 -2.36 11.62 6.18
CA TYR A 537 -3.13 12.85 6.18
C TYR A 537 -4.00 12.90 7.43
N LEU A 538 -4.14 14.09 8.00
CA LEU A 538 -5.03 14.38 9.12
C LEU A 538 -6.12 15.35 8.67
N ALA A 539 -7.34 15.19 9.18
CA ALA A 539 -8.44 16.11 8.95
C ALA A 539 -9.27 16.36 10.21
N TRP A 540 -9.33 17.61 10.66
CA TRP A 540 -10.21 18.04 11.75
C TRP A 540 -11.51 18.57 11.16
N ASN A 541 -12.58 17.77 11.27
CA ASN A 541 -13.91 18.19 10.84
C ASN A 541 -14.61 18.99 11.95
N ILE A 542 -15.04 20.21 11.65
CA ILE A 542 -15.75 21.12 12.53
C ILE A 542 -17.21 21.21 12.06
N SER A 543 -18.14 20.65 12.85
CA SER A 543 -19.53 20.51 12.43
C SER A 543 -20.52 20.53 13.59
N VAL A 544 -21.81 20.73 13.28
CA VAL A 544 -22.90 20.45 14.23
C VAL A 544 -22.79 18.98 14.68
N ALA A 545 -22.93 18.74 15.98
CA ALA A 545 -22.61 17.43 16.56
C ALA A 545 -23.62 16.33 16.18
N SER A 546 -24.88 16.69 15.91
CA SER A 546 -25.90 15.75 15.42
C SER A 546 -26.97 16.45 14.56
N GLY A 547 -27.61 15.69 13.68
CA GLY A 547 -28.54 16.23 12.68
C GLY A 547 -27.87 17.16 11.66
N ASP A 548 -28.65 17.79 10.78
CA ASP A 548 -28.11 18.53 9.64
C ASP A 548 -28.30 20.06 9.76
N ALA A 549 -28.83 20.51 10.90
CA ALA A 549 -29.08 21.91 11.19
C ALA A 549 -27.76 22.63 11.55
N ALA A 550 -27.15 23.34 10.61
CA ALA A 550 -25.87 24.03 10.79
C ALA A 550 -26.00 25.53 11.19
N GLN A 551 -27.19 26.03 11.51
CA GLN A 551 -27.40 27.40 12.00
C GLN A 551 -26.98 27.57 13.47
N GLY A 552 -26.87 28.82 13.94
CA GLY A 552 -26.52 29.10 15.34
C GLY A 552 -25.12 28.60 15.71
N ALA A 553 -24.23 28.51 14.70
CA ALA A 553 -22.93 27.89 14.82
C ALA A 553 -22.03 28.61 15.83
N MET A 554 -21.16 27.84 16.47
CA MET A 554 -20.00 28.36 17.19
C MET A 554 -18.93 28.78 16.18
N ALA A 555 -17.95 29.59 16.61
CA ALA A 555 -16.71 29.77 15.87
C ALA A 555 -15.64 28.92 16.57
N LEU A 556 -15.23 27.84 15.93
CA LEU A 556 -14.28 26.88 16.46
C LEU A 556 -13.05 26.81 15.55
N GLY A 557 -11.87 26.71 16.15
CA GLY A 557 -10.61 26.46 15.46
C GLY A 557 -9.74 25.46 16.21
N ILE A 558 -8.71 24.98 15.52
CA ILE A 558 -7.64 24.20 16.12
C ILE A 558 -6.38 25.04 16.21
N ASP A 559 -5.58 24.77 17.24
CA ASP A 559 -4.32 25.46 17.51
C ASP A 559 -3.33 24.56 18.26
N ASP A 560 -2.09 25.01 18.47
CA ASP A 560 -1.04 24.35 19.23
C ASP A 560 -0.85 22.88 18.82
N PHE A 561 -0.87 22.62 17.51
CA PHE A 561 -0.68 21.27 16.99
C PHE A 561 0.75 20.79 17.28
N SER A 562 0.85 19.58 17.80
CA SER A 562 2.10 18.84 17.85
C SER A 562 1.85 17.37 17.56
N ILE A 563 2.81 16.76 16.88
CA ILE A 563 2.86 15.33 16.65
C ILE A 563 4.22 14.79 17.06
N THR A 564 4.22 13.62 17.69
CA THR A 564 5.43 12.89 18.07
C THR A 564 5.26 11.42 17.74
N GLY A 565 6.16 10.90 16.92
CA GLY A 565 6.27 9.50 16.57
C GLY A 565 7.16 8.71 17.52
N GLU A 566 6.86 7.43 17.68
CA GLU A 566 7.72 6.45 18.32
C GLU A 566 8.08 5.35 17.32
N LEU A 567 9.37 5.05 17.21
CA LEU A 567 9.86 3.95 16.40
C LEU A 567 9.57 2.60 17.07
N PRO A 568 9.53 1.49 16.30
CA PRO A 568 9.43 0.15 16.87
C PRO A 568 10.55 -0.09 17.88
N THR A 569 10.18 -0.63 19.03
CA THR A 569 11.14 -1.08 20.04
C THR A 569 11.66 -2.47 19.67
N ILE A 570 12.97 -2.67 19.74
CA ILE A 570 13.57 -4.00 19.61
C ILE A 570 13.04 -4.89 20.75
N PRO A 571 12.42 -6.05 20.45
CA PRO A 571 11.93 -6.96 21.48
C PRO A 571 13.04 -7.44 22.42
N ALA A 572 12.71 -7.68 23.68
CA ALA A 572 13.65 -8.25 24.63
C ALA A 572 14.00 -9.70 24.25
N SER A 573 15.29 -10.00 24.15
CA SER A 573 15.85 -11.32 23.89
C SER A 573 17.01 -11.63 24.84
N GLN A 574 17.32 -12.91 25.02
CA GLN A 574 18.48 -13.34 25.81
C GLN A 574 19.79 -12.80 25.26
N HIS A 575 19.94 -12.85 23.94
CA HIS A 575 21.11 -12.37 23.20
C HIS A 575 20.66 -11.75 21.87
N TYR A 576 21.53 -10.98 21.25
CA TYR A 576 21.26 -10.33 19.97
C TYR A 576 22.38 -10.57 18.96
N ILE A 577 22.01 -10.60 17.69
CA ILE A 577 22.95 -10.58 16.58
C ILE A 577 22.84 -9.21 15.91
N PHE A 578 23.91 -8.43 16.00
CA PHE A 578 24.07 -7.11 15.42
C PHE A 578 24.84 -7.21 14.10
N VAL A 579 24.29 -6.69 13.00
CA VAL A 579 24.88 -6.82 11.67
C VAL A 579 25.05 -5.46 11.01
N ASN A 580 26.30 -5.04 10.81
CA ASN A 580 26.65 -3.90 9.97
C ASN A 580 26.68 -4.40 8.52
N ASP A 581 25.60 -4.12 7.80
CA ASP A 581 25.37 -4.62 6.45
C ASP A 581 25.96 -3.69 5.39
N LEU A 582 27.04 -4.14 4.75
CA LEU A 582 27.72 -3.47 3.64
C LEU A 582 27.65 -4.29 2.35
N THR A 583 26.66 -5.17 2.23
CA THR A 583 26.52 -6.08 1.08
C THR A 583 26.08 -5.36 -0.20
N GLY A 584 25.29 -4.29 -0.05
CA GLY A 584 24.58 -3.66 -1.17
C GLY A 584 23.40 -4.49 -1.69
N TRP A 585 22.95 -5.48 -0.92
CA TRP A 585 21.77 -6.29 -1.22
C TRP A 585 20.47 -5.49 -1.05
N ASP A 586 19.40 -5.99 -1.68
CA ASP A 586 18.08 -5.35 -1.63
C ASP A 586 17.47 -5.48 -0.23
N ALA A 587 17.61 -6.65 0.39
CA ALA A 587 17.16 -6.89 1.77
C ALA A 587 17.96 -8.01 2.47
N LEU A 588 18.34 -7.75 3.71
CA LEU A 588 19.07 -8.73 4.53
C LEU A 588 18.10 -9.66 5.28
N GLY A 589 18.17 -10.95 4.96
CA GLY A 589 17.62 -12.05 5.75
C GLY A 589 18.69 -12.79 6.53
N LEU A 590 18.29 -13.38 7.66
CA LEU A 590 19.13 -14.28 8.44
C LEU A 590 18.40 -15.60 8.67
N TYR A 591 18.98 -16.67 8.15
CA TYR A 591 18.60 -18.04 8.45
C TYR A 591 19.56 -18.65 9.48
N ALA A 592 19.06 -19.51 10.35
CA ALA A 592 19.87 -20.21 11.34
C ALA A 592 19.42 -21.65 11.50
N TRP A 593 20.31 -22.60 11.23
CA TRP A 593 20.08 -24.03 11.38
C TRP A 593 21.12 -24.67 12.30
N GLY A 594 20.85 -25.85 12.85
CA GLY A 594 21.74 -26.51 13.80
C GLY A 594 20.95 -27.35 14.79
N ASP A 595 21.06 -27.01 16.08
CA ASP A 595 20.26 -27.65 17.13
C ASP A 595 18.74 -27.46 16.92
N SER A 596 18.34 -26.38 16.25
CA SER A 596 16.98 -26.17 15.71
C SER A 596 17.01 -25.19 14.53
N GLU A 597 15.89 -25.07 13.80
CA GLU A 597 15.68 -23.98 12.83
C GLU A 597 15.13 -22.75 13.59
N LEU A 598 16.05 -21.90 14.08
CA LEU A 598 15.72 -20.82 15.03
C LEU A 598 14.79 -19.77 14.42
N PHE A 599 14.98 -19.46 13.13
CA PHE A 599 14.24 -18.43 12.39
C PHE A 599 13.18 -19.01 11.46
N GLY A 600 12.74 -20.24 11.71
CA GLY A 600 11.79 -20.93 10.84
C GLY A 600 12.39 -21.36 9.51
N ALA A 601 11.55 -21.54 8.48
CA ALA A 601 11.99 -22.00 7.17
C ALA A 601 12.77 -20.90 6.41
N TRP A 602 13.59 -21.32 5.45
CA TRP A 602 14.27 -20.41 4.52
C TRP A 602 13.31 -19.38 3.89
N PRO A 603 13.66 -18.08 3.80
CA PRO A 603 14.98 -17.45 4.04
C PRO A 603 15.31 -17.09 5.50
N GLY A 604 14.53 -17.54 6.47
CA GLY A 604 14.68 -17.17 7.88
C GLY A 604 13.88 -15.92 8.23
N GLU A 605 14.46 -15.03 9.04
CA GLU A 605 13.79 -13.83 9.57
C GLU A 605 14.48 -12.55 9.09
N ALA A 606 13.70 -11.46 8.96
CA ALA A 606 14.20 -10.12 8.69
C ALA A 606 14.72 -9.47 9.99
N SER A 607 15.49 -8.38 9.87
CA SER A 607 15.94 -7.66 11.07
C SER A 607 14.76 -7.08 11.85
N VAL A 608 14.72 -7.27 13.17
CA VAL A 608 13.66 -6.75 14.06
C VAL A 608 13.81 -5.27 14.41
N GLY A 609 14.89 -4.64 13.94
CA GLY A 609 15.15 -3.22 14.10
C GLY A 609 16.61 -2.87 13.83
N ASP A 610 16.97 -1.61 14.06
CA ASP A 610 18.35 -1.14 13.98
C ASP A 610 18.77 -0.46 15.28
N SER A 611 20.03 -0.65 15.64
CA SER A 611 20.67 -0.05 16.82
C SER A 611 21.98 0.63 16.43
N ILE A 612 22.18 1.86 16.91
CA ILE A 612 23.48 2.54 16.76
C ILE A 612 24.36 2.17 17.94
N VAL A 613 25.45 1.47 17.65
CA VAL A 613 26.48 1.13 18.64
C VAL A 613 27.80 1.74 18.18
N ASN A 614 28.34 2.67 18.96
CA ASN A 614 29.60 3.37 18.65
C ASN A 614 29.63 3.99 17.24
N ASP A 615 28.62 4.80 16.89
CA ASP A 615 28.44 5.46 15.59
C ASP A 615 28.32 4.52 14.38
N THR A 616 28.13 3.22 14.61
CA THR A 616 27.88 2.22 13.57
C THR A 616 26.43 1.77 13.67
N ASN A 617 25.69 1.83 12.56
CA ASN A 617 24.33 1.33 12.49
C ASN A 617 24.34 -0.18 12.28
N TYR A 618 23.70 -0.92 13.17
CA TYR A 618 23.57 -2.37 13.10
C TYR A 618 22.11 -2.77 12.94
N LYS A 619 21.83 -3.60 11.94
CA LYS A 619 20.59 -4.40 11.88
C LYS A 619 20.60 -5.42 13.01
N VAL A 620 19.46 -5.63 13.66
CA VAL A 620 19.36 -6.48 14.85
C VAL A 620 18.47 -7.69 14.58
N PHE A 621 18.94 -8.87 14.96
CA PHE A 621 18.18 -10.12 14.98
C PHE A 621 18.17 -10.67 16.40
N LEU A 622 17.07 -11.31 16.79
CA LEU A 622 16.93 -11.90 18.12
C LEU A 622 17.68 -13.23 18.17
N LEU A 623 18.39 -13.49 19.25
CA LEU A 623 18.98 -14.79 19.55
C LEU A 623 18.35 -15.32 20.84
N ASP A 624 17.03 -15.56 20.78
CA ASP A 624 16.22 -15.89 21.96
C ASP A 624 16.17 -17.39 22.25
N THR A 625 17.31 -17.94 22.66
CA THR A 625 17.45 -19.34 23.04
C THR A 625 18.39 -19.49 24.22
N ASN A 626 18.12 -20.47 25.10
CA ASN A 626 18.98 -20.79 26.25
C ASN A 626 20.20 -21.62 25.81
N GLY A 627 21.08 -21.05 24.98
CA GLY A 627 22.20 -21.77 24.38
C GLY A 627 21.86 -22.49 23.07
N GLY A 628 22.82 -23.29 22.59
CA GLY A 628 22.72 -24.07 21.35
C GLY A 628 23.79 -23.67 20.33
N SER A 629 24.11 -24.58 19.41
CA SER A 629 25.03 -24.34 18.29
C SER A 629 24.25 -24.13 17.00
N TYR A 630 24.55 -23.03 16.31
CA TYR A 630 23.83 -22.63 15.09
C TYR A 630 24.81 -22.23 13.99
N HIS A 631 24.41 -22.53 12.76
CA HIS A 631 25.03 -22.12 11.51
C HIS A 631 24.18 -20.98 10.93
N LEU A 632 24.72 -19.77 10.95
CA LEU A 632 24.07 -18.58 10.41
C LEU A 632 24.28 -18.48 8.91
N ILE A 633 23.23 -18.19 8.15
CA ILE A 633 23.29 -17.88 6.72
C ILE A 633 22.63 -16.52 6.47
N PHE A 634 23.47 -15.51 6.24
CA PHE A 634 23.03 -14.21 5.74
C PHE A 634 22.66 -14.33 4.27
N ASN A 635 21.48 -13.86 3.88
CA ASN A 635 20.97 -13.99 2.52
C ASN A 635 20.22 -12.72 2.05
N ASN A 636 20.16 -12.50 0.73
CA ASN A 636 19.44 -11.37 0.13
C ASN A 636 17.93 -11.65 0.07
N TRP A 637 17.30 -12.07 1.18
CA TRP A 637 15.89 -12.43 1.27
C TRP A 637 15.40 -13.36 0.14
N ASN A 638 16.18 -14.42 -0.14
CA ASN A 638 15.93 -15.37 -1.24
C ASN A 638 16.05 -14.80 -2.68
N ASN A 639 16.60 -13.61 -2.89
CA ASN A 639 16.92 -13.05 -4.22
C ASN A 639 18.20 -13.65 -4.84
N GLY A 640 18.47 -14.94 -4.60
CA GLY A 640 19.55 -15.70 -5.22
C GLY A 640 20.97 -15.41 -4.73
N LEU A 641 21.16 -14.54 -3.74
CA LEU A 641 22.47 -14.25 -3.13
C LEU A 641 22.49 -14.66 -1.65
N GLN A 642 23.60 -15.25 -1.22
CA GLN A 642 23.85 -15.59 0.18
C GLN A 642 25.36 -15.62 0.48
N LEU A 643 25.70 -15.47 1.76
CA LEU A 643 27.05 -15.66 2.27
C LEU A 643 27.25 -17.11 2.77
N PRO A 644 28.51 -17.58 2.90
CA PRO A 644 28.80 -18.85 3.54
C PRO A 644 28.33 -18.91 4.99
N ASP A 645 28.06 -20.12 5.49
CA ASP A 645 27.67 -20.38 6.86
C ASP A 645 28.70 -19.83 7.87
N TYR A 646 28.21 -19.24 8.96
CA TYR A 646 29.03 -18.81 10.10
C TYR A 646 28.55 -19.47 11.39
N ASP A 647 29.45 -20.19 12.05
CA ASP A 647 29.14 -20.95 13.26
C ASP A 647 29.12 -20.06 14.50
N ILE A 648 28.06 -20.17 15.31
CA ILE A 648 27.94 -19.49 16.59
C ILE A 648 27.48 -20.45 17.71
N VAL A 649 27.75 -20.04 18.95
CA VAL A 649 27.10 -20.58 20.15
C VAL A 649 26.21 -19.50 20.74
N ALA A 650 24.95 -19.79 21.02
CA ALA A 650 23.98 -18.82 21.49
C ALA A 650 24.12 -18.49 22.98
N ASP A 651 25.27 -17.94 23.39
CA ASP A 651 25.63 -17.65 24.79
C ASP A 651 26.04 -16.18 25.05
N ARG A 652 25.99 -15.35 24.01
CA ARG A 652 26.34 -13.93 24.05
C ARG A 652 25.78 -13.18 22.84
N ASP A 653 25.89 -11.86 22.90
CA ASP A 653 25.68 -11.02 21.73
C ASP A 653 26.81 -11.19 20.70
N TYR A 654 26.44 -11.14 19.43
CA TYR A 654 27.36 -11.17 18.30
C TYR A 654 27.28 -9.87 17.53
N TYR A 655 28.42 -9.39 17.04
CA TYR A 655 28.52 -8.23 16.16
C TYR A 655 29.21 -8.67 14.89
N PHE A 656 28.59 -8.42 13.75
CA PHE A 656 29.13 -8.76 12.44
C PHE A 656 29.26 -7.51 11.58
N THR A 657 30.27 -7.50 10.72
CA THR A 657 30.28 -6.69 9.50
C THR A 657 30.24 -7.66 8.33
N ILE A 658 29.28 -7.46 7.44
CA ILE A 658 29.13 -8.30 6.25
C ILE A 658 29.32 -7.46 4.99
N THR A 659 29.93 -8.06 3.97
CA THR A 659 30.05 -7.52 2.61
C THR A 659 29.43 -8.51 1.63
N SER A 660 29.36 -8.18 0.33
CA SER A 660 28.77 -9.07 -0.68
C SER A 660 29.42 -10.45 -0.80
N SER A 661 30.58 -10.69 -0.15
CA SER A 661 31.32 -11.96 -0.22
C SER A 661 31.88 -12.46 1.11
N GLU A 662 31.75 -11.71 2.21
CA GLU A 662 32.44 -12.03 3.46
C GLU A 662 31.59 -11.72 4.69
N VAL A 663 31.68 -12.57 5.71
CA VAL A 663 31.17 -12.35 7.07
C VAL A 663 32.37 -12.19 8.00
N THR A 664 32.45 -11.07 8.72
CA THR A 664 33.48 -10.82 9.72
C THR A 664 32.83 -10.53 11.07
N GLU A 665 33.09 -11.37 12.07
CA GLU A 665 32.73 -11.05 13.45
C GLU A 665 33.61 -9.93 14.00
N VAL A 666 32.98 -8.90 14.55
CA VAL A 666 33.60 -7.78 15.25
C VAL A 666 33.63 -8.11 16.73
N ILE A 667 34.80 -8.48 17.26
CA ILE A 667 34.98 -8.70 18.69
C ILE A 667 35.14 -7.34 19.39
N ALA A 668 34.26 -7.01 20.32
CA ALA A 668 34.35 -5.79 21.12
C ALA A 668 35.56 -5.81 22.09
N THR A 669 36.68 -5.25 21.61
CA THR A 669 37.91 -4.79 22.31
C THR A 669 38.81 -5.81 23.03
N VAL A 670 40.08 -5.84 22.60
CA VAL A 670 41.26 -6.48 23.22
C VAL A 670 42.19 -5.38 23.75
N VAL A 671 42.65 -5.45 25.01
CA VAL A 671 43.60 -4.48 25.61
C VAL A 671 45.01 -4.63 24.99
N GLU A 672 45.64 -3.54 24.52
CA GLU A 672 47.06 -3.53 24.10
C GLU A 672 47.98 -2.99 25.20
N ASN A 673 48.99 -3.77 25.59
CA ASN A 673 49.93 -3.41 26.63
C ASN A 673 50.78 -2.15 26.29
N MET A 674 50.77 -1.17 27.20
CA MET A 674 51.87 -0.22 27.36
C MET A 674 52.73 -0.72 28.53
N ALA A 675 54.01 -0.97 28.28
CA ALA A 675 54.92 -1.60 29.24
C ALA A 675 54.91 -0.94 30.62
N ASP A 676 54.66 -1.74 31.67
CA ASP A 676 55.09 -1.39 33.01
C ASP A 676 56.63 -1.41 33.02
N ALA A 677 57.24 -0.22 33.05
CA ALA A 677 58.70 -0.06 33.05
C ALA A 677 59.40 -0.77 34.24
N GLN A 678 58.64 -1.30 35.20
CA GLN A 678 59.16 -1.98 36.39
C GLN A 678 58.54 -3.37 36.66
N ALA A 679 57.72 -3.91 35.73
CA ALA A 679 57.14 -5.26 35.76
C ALA A 679 56.44 -5.65 37.09
N ARG A 680 55.67 -4.74 37.69
CA ARG A 680 54.98 -4.90 38.98
C ARG A 680 53.53 -5.38 38.86
N PHE A 681 52.90 -5.21 37.70
CA PHE A 681 51.56 -5.70 37.38
C PHE A 681 51.61 -6.73 36.27
N ASP A 682 50.82 -7.81 36.38
CA ASP A 682 50.64 -8.79 35.32
C ASP A 682 49.35 -8.46 34.55
N ILE A 683 49.45 -8.29 33.24
CA ILE A 683 48.32 -7.89 32.39
C ILE A 683 48.15 -8.96 31.33
N SER A 684 47.03 -9.68 31.41
CA SER A 684 46.66 -10.71 30.44
C SER A 684 45.19 -10.54 30.04
N GLY A 685 44.93 -10.46 28.74
CA GLY A 685 43.59 -10.19 28.20
C GLY A 685 43.01 -8.88 28.75
N ASN A 686 41.78 -8.94 29.27
CA ASN A 686 41.06 -7.82 29.86
C ASN A 686 41.22 -7.74 31.40
N GLU A 687 42.24 -8.37 31.97
CA GLU A 687 42.51 -8.32 33.42
C GLU A 687 43.90 -7.75 33.74
N VAL A 688 43.96 -7.02 34.85
CA VAL A 688 45.21 -6.62 35.51
C VAL A 688 45.31 -7.27 36.88
N SER A 689 46.45 -7.88 37.18
CA SER A 689 46.71 -8.65 38.40
C SER A 689 47.89 -8.07 39.22
N TYR A 690 47.74 -8.11 40.55
CA TYR A 690 48.70 -7.59 41.54
C TYR A 690 48.51 -8.28 42.90
N PRO A 691 49.58 -8.58 43.67
CA PRO A 691 49.46 -9.13 45.02
C PRO A 691 48.99 -8.06 46.02
N GLY A 692 47.69 -7.76 45.99
CA GLY A 692 47.03 -6.78 46.85
C GLY A 692 45.85 -6.10 46.16
N THR A 693 45.35 -5.03 46.77
CA THR A 693 44.24 -4.26 46.20
C THR A 693 44.72 -3.39 45.03
N ILE A 694 43.97 -3.47 43.93
CA ILE A 694 44.15 -2.74 42.68
C ILE A 694 43.06 -1.68 42.56
N THR A 695 43.43 -0.50 42.08
CA THR A 695 42.49 0.54 41.69
C THR A 695 42.90 1.11 40.34
N VAL A 696 41.94 1.15 39.41
CA VAL A 696 42.10 1.67 38.05
C VAL A 696 41.41 3.03 37.98
N TYR A 697 42.11 4.02 37.45
CA TYR A 697 41.62 5.38 37.29
C TYR A 697 41.59 5.77 35.81
N ASN A 698 40.58 6.52 35.40
CA ASN A 698 40.63 7.23 34.11
C ASN A 698 41.59 8.44 34.18
N ILE A 699 41.86 9.09 33.05
CA ILE A 699 42.74 10.28 32.98
C ILE A 699 42.25 11.48 33.81
N HIS A 700 40.97 11.50 34.17
CA HIS A 700 40.37 12.52 35.02
C HIS A 700 40.48 12.20 36.52
N GLY A 701 41.14 11.09 36.88
CA GLY A 701 41.38 10.68 38.26
C GLY A 701 40.18 10.01 38.95
N GLN A 702 39.15 9.62 38.21
CA GLN A 702 38.01 8.88 38.73
C GLN A 702 38.32 7.39 38.77
N VAL A 703 37.88 6.70 39.82
CA VAL A 703 37.99 5.24 39.95
C VAL A 703 36.98 4.58 39.01
N VAL A 704 37.46 3.72 38.12
CA VAL A 704 36.63 3.04 37.10
C VAL A 704 36.66 1.51 37.20
N ALA A 705 37.63 0.96 37.94
CA ALA A 705 37.62 -0.44 38.35
C ALA A 705 38.45 -0.63 39.63
N THR A 706 38.10 -1.64 40.44
CA THR A 706 38.84 -2.05 41.63
C THR A 706 38.81 -3.56 41.78
N GLY A 707 39.82 -4.12 42.41
CA GLY A 707 39.79 -5.53 42.81
C GLY A 707 40.92 -5.90 43.75
N ASN A 708 40.92 -7.13 44.26
CA ASN A 708 41.96 -7.62 45.17
C ASN A 708 42.54 -8.90 44.58
N GLY A 709 43.82 -8.87 44.20
CA GLY A 709 44.42 -9.92 43.37
C GLY A 709 44.33 -9.63 41.88
N SER A 710 43.13 -9.35 41.36
CA SER A 710 42.90 -8.93 39.96
C SER A 710 41.78 -7.88 39.85
N ALA A 711 41.76 -7.13 38.74
CA ALA A 711 40.69 -6.21 38.36
C ALA A 711 40.40 -6.32 36.85
N SER A 712 39.11 -6.39 36.50
CA SER A 712 38.65 -6.47 35.11
C SER A 712 38.57 -5.10 34.44
N LEU A 713 38.91 -5.06 33.16
CA LEU A 713 38.92 -3.89 32.27
C LEU A 713 37.90 -4.01 31.12
N THR A 714 37.09 -5.08 31.09
CA THR A 714 36.22 -5.42 29.95
C THR A 714 35.19 -4.34 29.61
N HIS A 715 34.75 -3.57 30.61
CA HIS A 715 33.71 -2.53 30.48
C HIS A 715 34.26 -1.12 30.27
N LEU A 716 35.58 -0.96 30.11
CA LEU A 716 36.21 0.36 30.02
C LEU A 716 36.35 0.82 28.56
N ASP A 717 35.96 2.08 28.31
CA ASP A 717 36.07 2.72 27.00
C ASP A 717 37.53 2.84 26.52
N ARG A 718 37.71 3.11 25.22
CA ARG A 718 39.03 3.40 24.66
C ARG A 718 39.69 4.57 25.41
N GLY A 719 40.89 4.34 25.92
CA GLY A 719 41.58 5.38 26.66
C GLY A 719 42.88 4.93 27.31
N ILE A 720 43.50 5.89 28.00
CA ILE A 720 44.66 5.64 28.86
C ILE A 720 44.15 5.59 30.30
N TYR A 721 44.53 4.55 31.03
CA TYR A 721 44.12 4.31 32.41
C TYR A 721 45.33 4.19 33.32
N ILE A 722 45.19 4.63 34.56
CA ILE A 722 46.23 4.57 35.57
C ILE A 722 45.88 3.44 36.54
N VAL A 723 46.76 2.46 36.70
CA VAL A 723 46.58 1.35 37.64
C VAL A 723 47.46 1.57 38.86
N ARG A 724 46.89 1.39 40.07
CA ARG A 724 47.60 1.52 41.35
C ARG A 724 47.39 0.29 42.23
N GLY A 725 48.48 -0.20 42.82
CA GLY A 725 48.48 -1.24 43.84
C GLY A 725 48.63 -0.65 45.25
N GLN A 726 47.90 -1.18 46.22
CA GLN A 726 47.96 -0.71 47.61
C GLN A 726 49.25 -1.22 48.31
N GLY A 727 49.91 -0.35 49.09
CA GLY A 727 50.99 -0.73 50.02
C GLY A 727 52.44 -0.62 49.51
N ASN A 728 52.66 -0.44 48.21
CA ASN A 728 53.95 -0.06 47.63
C ASN A 728 53.66 0.87 46.45
N HIS A 729 54.43 1.95 46.27
CA HIS A 729 54.19 3.03 45.29
C HIS A 729 54.30 2.61 43.79
N GLY A 730 53.75 1.47 43.39
CA GLY A 730 53.65 1.03 42.01
C GLY A 730 52.45 1.71 41.32
N VAL A 731 52.75 2.55 40.34
CA VAL A 731 51.76 3.13 39.41
C VAL A 731 52.15 2.68 38.02
N SER A 732 51.21 2.09 37.28
CA SER A 732 51.40 1.75 35.86
C SER A 732 50.32 2.41 35.02
N THR A 733 50.57 2.50 33.71
CA THR A 733 49.64 3.06 32.74
C THR A 733 49.26 1.98 31.75
N VAL A 734 47.96 1.70 31.62
CA VAL A 734 47.41 0.74 30.65
C VAL A 734 46.70 1.53 29.57
N LYS A 735 46.93 1.17 28.31
CA LYS A 735 46.21 1.75 27.18
C LYS A 735 45.22 0.71 26.67
N ILE A 736 43.96 1.07 26.59
CA ILE A 736 42.97 0.27 25.87
C ILE A 736 43.00 0.76 24.42
N ALA A 737 43.47 -0.08 23.51
CA ALA A 737 43.55 0.20 22.08
C ALA A 737 42.72 -0.84 21.29
N LYS A 738 42.44 -0.58 20.01
CA LYS A 738 41.74 -1.54 19.14
C LYS A 738 42.74 -2.60 18.65
N GLY A 739 42.36 -3.88 18.71
CA GLY A 739 42.91 -4.88 17.81
C GLY A 739 42.60 -4.49 16.36
N ARG A 740 43.50 -4.79 15.43
CA ARG A 740 43.26 -4.55 14.00
C ARG A 740 42.16 -5.43 13.45
#